data_AF-A0A927K1P3-F1
#
_entry.id   AF-A0A927K1P3-F1
#
_cell.length_a   1.000
_cell.length_b   1.000
_cell.length_c   1.000
_cell.angle_alpha   90.00
_cell.angle_beta   90.00
_cell.angle_gamma   90.00
#
_symmetry.space_group_name_H-M   'P 1'
#
loop_
_entity.id
_entity.type
_entity.pdbx_description
1 polymer ?
#
loop_
_entity_poly.entity_id
_entity_poly.type
_entity_poly.pdbx_seq_one_letter_code
_entity_poly.pdbx_strand_id
1 'polypeptide(L)'
;MTTGSLGTVDFERWRRKYELIKQAARAHSRTMEEWAAIDETRATRCAEVRALVDRFQADGSLADFRTGVDAWSRTEGAFHAFRGYGLMWLNQLAKHDGDHAPAIAEALRAGVQTPESVPEAIDKLERVESAMAPIRASGQPAAGRKAFVLSLFWSTDPSDDTWPCLWPSAADGLRRLGWTRSWDNDEIYPIFREVSLALEPADPHFVERCLWFLEKRQGFVGLAPGLRETCVEASDLLVAHSRNGAYLDEDQESRAKDLASQLTGEMKLTVSAMETGMRDATGLELTTALPQLKTSFDASKPYRADTYGNWSTPGGMDAPSLRLWATRSGVAFGVHAGFMTQETATNLAREIENHLAPQQSFFHLQRHDSGDRLARRSSTYESGEIFVGWWWDDDAALGDPTLGTDLVEKAAQLGPVIELCSAAQRRATSTEGTSAGIVTSTVDTGWLAGRAQTFRKQRPYPTDKDAIHQERRSEFAQAMTAEALGDLDFALFRKMYNGNGYGAPGPQARLNRSFNEIAAAELDKFCEELREFLWGDEPVEQRLTRALDREILNVKGLGESVLMKMLAVVHPDRFLPIFPLNGDMGKEAVLERLELAIPPAGHAAARQIQANDRIRELLEPLFPGDAWAQGQFAYWLMREAESPAVEEDLVAGLADRLLVPGVFLDEVRDLLEERKQIIFYGPPGTGKTYIARELAAALQPDPLRRRTVQFHPSTSYEDFFEGFRPRLDEAGAMTYELRKGPLALLVDKAESDPTTPHVLLIDEINRANLPRVLGELLFLLEYRKEFVYTTYRPEEPFQLPDNLLIIGTMNTADRSIAMVDSALRRRFHFIPFMPHDGPLSGVLHKYLDKHDGPTWVAGLVNAVNERLRVELKGPHLQIGHSHFMRTDLDAAVLQRIWTYGVYPMIEDQLYGREGLLETFTWSSVLKDYGPGSAAAAETSAEAEALAIDDQAH
;
A
#
# COMPACT_ATOMS: atom_id res chain seq x y z
N MET A 1 29.10 1.53 -9.62
CA MET A 1 28.79 0.70 -8.44
C MET A 1 29.10 -0.74 -8.81
N THR A 2 29.80 -1.46 -7.93
CA THR A 2 30.47 -2.74 -8.21
C THR A 2 29.52 -3.89 -8.49
N THR A 3 30.00 -4.82 -9.31
CA THR A 3 29.50 -6.12 -9.80
C THR A 3 28.98 -7.13 -8.75
N GLY A 4 28.58 -6.69 -7.56
CA GLY A 4 28.19 -7.54 -6.44
C GLY A 4 26.84 -8.26 -6.58
N SER A 5 25.92 -7.81 -7.45
CA SER A 5 24.59 -8.44 -7.57
C SER A 5 24.62 -9.80 -8.29
N LEU A 6 25.55 -10.00 -9.25
CA LEU A 6 25.63 -11.23 -10.03
C LEU A 6 26.19 -12.42 -9.24
N GLY A 7 26.96 -12.18 -8.17
CA GLY A 7 27.55 -13.24 -7.34
C GLY A 7 26.55 -13.98 -6.43
N THR A 8 25.32 -13.49 -6.32
CA THR A 8 24.26 -14.07 -5.46
C THR A 8 23.24 -14.94 -6.21
N VAL A 9 23.36 -15.00 -7.54
CA VAL A 9 22.40 -15.65 -8.44
C VAL A 9 22.71 -17.13 -8.61
N ASP A 10 21.83 -17.99 -8.10
CA ASP A 10 21.90 -19.45 -8.29
C ASP A 10 21.20 -19.84 -9.61
N PHE A 11 21.92 -19.67 -10.72
CA PHE A 11 21.43 -19.99 -12.07
C PHE A 11 20.98 -21.45 -12.20
N GLU A 12 21.60 -22.36 -11.46
CA GLU A 12 21.24 -23.78 -11.52
C GLU A 12 19.82 -24.00 -10.98
N ARG A 13 19.50 -23.43 -9.80
CA ARG A 13 18.14 -23.50 -9.24
C ARG A 13 17.10 -22.85 -10.15
N TRP A 14 17.42 -21.69 -10.72
CA TRP A 14 16.52 -20.99 -11.63
C TRP A 14 16.26 -21.79 -12.89
N ARG A 15 17.31 -22.42 -13.45
CA ARG A 15 17.18 -23.29 -14.63
C ARG A 15 16.21 -24.44 -14.39
N ARG A 16 16.25 -25.08 -13.22
CA ARG A 16 15.31 -26.17 -12.90
C ARG A 16 13.85 -25.70 -12.90
N LYS A 17 13.54 -24.54 -12.31
CA LYS A 17 12.17 -23.97 -12.35
C LYS A 17 11.80 -23.48 -13.74
N TYR A 18 12.73 -22.88 -14.46
CA TYR A 18 12.54 -22.40 -15.81
C TYR A 18 12.14 -23.53 -16.77
N GLU A 19 12.77 -24.71 -16.67
CA GLU A 19 12.42 -25.86 -17.51
C GLU A 19 10.95 -26.30 -17.35
N LEU A 20 10.38 -26.18 -16.15
CA LEU A 20 8.94 -26.41 -15.95
C LEU A 20 8.07 -25.38 -16.68
N ILE A 21 8.42 -24.10 -16.57
CA ILE A 21 7.70 -23.00 -17.25
C ILE A 21 7.77 -23.21 -18.77
N LYS A 22 8.95 -23.56 -19.27
CA LYS A 22 9.22 -23.84 -20.69
C LYS A 22 8.42 -25.03 -21.20
N GLN A 23 8.35 -26.12 -20.43
CA GLN A 23 7.54 -27.28 -20.78
C GLN A 23 6.05 -26.93 -20.83
N ALA A 24 5.56 -26.18 -19.84
CA ALA A 24 4.17 -25.72 -19.81
C ALA A 24 3.83 -24.79 -21.00
N ALA A 25 4.74 -23.87 -21.34
CA ALA A 25 4.57 -23.00 -22.50
C ALA A 25 4.50 -23.80 -23.81
N ARG A 26 5.41 -24.77 -24.00
CA ARG A 26 5.45 -25.64 -25.19
C ARG A 26 4.24 -26.56 -25.32
N ALA A 27 3.68 -27.01 -24.20
CA ALA A 27 2.48 -27.83 -24.18
C ALA A 27 1.22 -27.05 -24.58
N HIS A 28 1.24 -25.72 -24.50
CA HIS A 28 0.11 -24.86 -24.82
C HIS A 28 0.13 -24.42 -26.29
N SER A 29 -0.48 -25.23 -27.18
CA SER A 29 -0.45 -25.04 -28.66
C SER A 29 -0.77 -23.62 -29.13
N ARG A 30 -1.84 -23.02 -28.60
CA ARG A 30 -2.24 -21.64 -28.93
C ARG A 30 -1.17 -20.60 -28.57
N THR A 31 -0.41 -20.82 -27.50
CA THR A 31 0.69 -19.92 -27.12
C THR A 31 1.81 -20.02 -28.13
N MET A 32 2.14 -21.25 -28.56
CA MET A 32 3.18 -21.47 -29.57
C MET A 32 2.81 -20.86 -30.93
N GLU A 33 1.54 -20.93 -31.33
CA GLU A 33 1.02 -20.25 -32.52
C GLU A 33 1.10 -18.72 -32.40
N GLU A 34 0.67 -18.17 -31.26
CA GLU A 34 0.78 -16.73 -30.97
C GLU A 34 2.24 -16.26 -31.03
N TRP A 35 3.18 -17.03 -30.49
CA TRP A 35 4.60 -16.70 -30.52
C TRP A 35 5.21 -16.79 -31.91
N ALA A 36 4.86 -17.81 -32.69
CA ALA A 36 5.32 -17.92 -34.07
C ALA A 36 4.86 -16.71 -34.92
N ALA A 37 3.62 -16.25 -34.75
CA ALA A 37 3.11 -15.07 -35.44
C ALA A 37 3.82 -13.77 -34.97
N ILE A 38 4.13 -13.68 -33.68
CA ILE A 38 4.92 -12.58 -33.10
C ILE A 38 6.33 -12.57 -33.71
N ASP A 39 7.00 -13.72 -33.80
CA ASP A 39 8.36 -13.83 -34.33
C ASP A 39 8.44 -13.47 -35.81
N GLU A 40 7.48 -13.94 -36.62
CA GLU A 40 7.39 -13.57 -38.04
C GLU A 40 7.22 -12.05 -38.22
N THR A 41 6.38 -11.44 -37.36
CA THR A 41 6.20 -9.99 -37.33
C THR A 41 7.46 -9.27 -36.85
N ARG A 42 8.16 -9.76 -35.82
CA ARG A 42 9.42 -9.18 -35.33
C ARG A 42 10.48 -9.21 -36.42
N ALA A 43 10.70 -10.35 -37.07
CA ALA A 43 11.69 -10.52 -38.12
C ALA A 43 11.51 -9.49 -39.25
N THR A 44 10.26 -9.19 -39.61
CA THR A 44 9.95 -8.20 -40.65
C THR A 44 10.14 -6.76 -40.16
N ARG A 45 9.84 -6.47 -38.89
CA ARG A 45 9.75 -5.11 -38.37
C ARG A 45 10.98 -4.60 -37.62
N CYS A 46 11.93 -5.48 -37.25
CA CYS A 46 13.22 -5.07 -36.69
C CYS A 46 13.99 -4.14 -37.65
N ALA A 47 13.93 -4.40 -38.96
CA ALA A 47 14.56 -3.56 -39.97
C ALA A 47 14.00 -2.12 -39.98
N GLU A 48 12.70 -1.94 -39.73
CA GLU A 48 12.06 -0.62 -39.65
C GLU A 48 12.58 0.20 -38.47
N VAL A 49 12.72 -0.44 -37.31
CA VAL A 49 13.29 0.19 -36.10
C VAL A 49 14.76 0.53 -36.29
N ARG A 50 15.52 -0.36 -36.91
CA ARG A 50 16.95 -0.11 -37.17
C ARG A 50 17.16 1.06 -38.12
N ALA A 51 16.35 1.17 -39.17
CA ALA A 51 16.36 2.35 -40.04
C ALA A 51 16.02 3.66 -39.29
N LEU A 52 15.20 3.61 -38.24
CA LEU A 52 14.94 4.76 -37.37
C LEU A 52 16.13 5.11 -36.49
N VAL A 53 16.78 4.10 -35.90
CA VAL A 53 17.99 4.28 -35.11
C VAL A 53 19.12 4.84 -35.98
N ASP A 54 19.36 4.29 -37.16
CA ASP A 54 20.41 4.74 -38.08
C ASP A 54 20.21 6.19 -38.54
N ARG A 55 18.97 6.58 -38.86
CA ARG A 55 18.63 7.98 -39.15
C ARG A 55 18.95 8.88 -37.97
N PHE A 56 18.51 8.49 -36.76
CA PHE A 56 18.81 9.26 -35.55
C PHE A 56 20.30 9.34 -35.24
N GLN A 57 21.08 8.31 -35.58
CA GLN A 57 22.53 8.35 -35.50
C GLN A 57 23.14 9.32 -36.50
N ALA A 58 22.55 9.49 -37.68
CA ALA A 58 23.06 10.38 -38.72
C ALA A 58 22.66 11.86 -38.51
N ASP A 59 21.39 12.13 -38.17
CA ASP A 59 20.84 13.48 -38.09
C ASP A 59 20.83 14.08 -36.68
N GLY A 60 20.83 13.24 -35.63
CA GLY A 60 20.72 13.63 -34.23
C GLY A 60 19.40 14.30 -33.84
N SER A 61 18.38 14.23 -34.69
CA SER A 61 17.08 14.87 -34.48
C SER A 61 16.19 14.03 -33.57
N LEU A 62 16.08 14.42 -32.30
CA LEU A 62 15.20 13.75 -31.33
C LEU A 62 13.73 13.84 -31.74
N ALA A 63 13.34 14.95 -32.38
CA ALA A 63 11.98 15.17 -32.85
C ALA A 63 11.61 14.21 -34.00
N ASP A 64 12.51 14.02 -34.97
CA ASP A 64 12.28 13.12 -36.10
C ASP A 64 12.34 11.65 -35.66
N PHE A 65 13.29 11.31 -34.77
CA PHE A 65 13.37 9.97 -34.18
C PHE A 65 12.08 9.60 -33.44
N ARG A 66 11.58 10.49 -32.57
CA ARG A 66 10.31 10.31 -31.87
C ARG A 66 9.14 10.13 -32.84
N THR A 67 9.04 10.99 -33.86
CA THR A 67 7.94 10.96 -34.84
C THR A 67 7.95 9.64 -35.62
N GLY A 68 9.14 9.19 -36.03
CA GLY A 68 9.28 7.92 -36.73
C GLY A 68 8.98 6.70 -35.83
N VAL A 69 9.42 6.72 -34.57
CA VAL A 69 9.08 5.66 -33.60
C VAL A 69 7.59 5.65 -33.25
N ASP A 70 6.95 6.81 -33.13
CA ASP A 70 5.50 6.94 -32.93
C ASP A 70 4.73 6.32 -34.10
N ALA A 71 5.05 6.70 -35.33
CA ALA A 71 4.45 6.14 -36.54
C ALA A 71 4.61 4.60 -36.61
N TRP A 72 5.81 4.10 -36.32
CA TRP A 72 6.09 2.67 -36.27
C TRP A 72 5.27 1.96 -35.18
N SER A 73 5.18 2.53 -33.97
CA SER A 73 4.48 1.90 -32.84
C SER A 73 2.96 1.80 -33.00
N ARG A 74 2.36 2.56 -33.92
CA ARG A 74 0.91 2.53 -34.21
C ARG A 74 0.47 1.32 -35.01
N THR A 75 1.38 0.70 -35.77
CA THR A 75 1.06 -0.50 -36.55
C THR A 75 0.89 -1.69 -35.62
N GLU A 76 -0.23 -2.40 -35.73
CA GLU A 76 -0.50 -3.63 -34.97
C GLU A 76 0.62 -4.68 -35.17
N GLY A 77 0.88 -5.48 -34.14
CA GLY A 77 1.91 -6.53 -34.17
C GLY A 77 2.72 -6.67 -32.88
N ALA A 78 3.84 -7.39 -32.98
CA ALA A 78 4.70 -7.80 -31.86
C ALA A 78 5.17 -6.67 -30.92
N PHE A 79 5.28 -5.44 -31.44
CA PHE A 79 5.75 -4.29 -30.68
C PHE A 79 4.63 -3.37 -30.17
N HIS A 80 3.36 -3.76 -30.34
CA HIS A 80 2.20 -2.94 -29.97
C HIS A 80 2.21 -2.50 -28.50
N ALA A 81 2.75 -3.32 -27.60
CA ALA A 81 2.88 -2.99 -26.17
C ALA A 81 3.82 -1.78 -25.91
N PHE A 82 4.73 -1.45 -26.85
CA PHE A 82 5.60 -0.27 -26.76
C PHE A 82 4.82 1.06 -26.84
N ARG A 83 3.73 1.10 -27.63
CA ARG A 83 2.87 2.28 -27.83
C ARG A 83 2.32 2.85 -26.52
N GLY A 84 2.10 1.98 -25.53
CA GLY A 84 1.68 2.40 -24.20
C GLY A 84 2.81 3.12 -23.46
N TYR A 85 3.58 2.35 -22.71
CA TYR A 85 4.49 2.91 -21.69
C TYR A 85 5.81 3.44 -22.25
N GLY A 86 6.29 2.91 -23.37
CA GLY A 86 7.58 3.28 -23.99
C GLY A 86 7.50 4.58 -24.80
N LEU A 87 6.46 4.71 -25.64
CA LEU A 87 6.20 5.94 -26.39
C LEU A 87 5.92 7.13 -25.45
N MET A 88 5.19 6.91 -24.35
CA MET A 88 4.96 7.94 -23.35
C MET A 88 6.27 8.48 -22.76
N TRP A 89 7.26 7.61 -22.51
CA TRP A 89 8.57 8.01 -22.00
C TRP A 89 9.38 8.80 -23.04
N LEU A 90 9.40 8.36 -24.31
CA LEU A 90 10.03 9.13 -25.39
C LEU A 90 9.37 10.50 -25.61
N ASN A 91 8.05 10.59 -25.49
CA ASN A 91 7.32 11.86 -25.58
C ASN A 91 7.67 12.82 -24.43
N GLN A 92 8.04 12.32 -23.26
CA GLN A 92 8.50 13.16 -22.15
C GLN A 92 9.87 13.78 -22.44
N LEU A 93 10.77 13.04 -23.07
CA LEU A 93 12.09 13.53 -23.45
C LEU A 93 12.01 14.66 -24.49
N ALA A 94 11.11 14.52 -25.47
CA ALA A 94 10.94 15.50 -26.54
C ALA A 94 10.08 16.72 -26.17
N LYS A 95 9.48 16.77 -24.97
CA LYS A 95 8.73 17.96 -24.50
C LYS A 95 9.64 19.06 -23.96
N HIS A 96 10.93 18.80 -23.83
CA HIS A 96 11.90 19.73 -23.30
C HIS A 96 12.81 20.25 -24.43
N ASP A 97 12.25 21.06 -25.32
CA ASP A 97 12.96 21.76 -26.43
C ASP A 97 13.82 22.96 -25.96
N GLY A 98 14.23 22.96 -24.70
CA GLY A 98 15.07 24.01 -24.09
C GLY A 98 16.57 23.66 -24.09
N ASP A 99 17.34 24.28 -23.19
CA ASP A 99 18.81 24.15 -23.12
C ASP A 99 19.33 22.71 -22.91
N HIS A 100 18.46 21.78 -22.49
CA HIS A 100 18.83 20.38 -22.22
C HIS A 100 18.58 19.44 -23.40
N ALA A 101 17.87 19.87 -24.46
CA ALA A 101 17.54 19.02 -25.61
C ALA A 101 18.77 18.40 -26.30
N PRO A 102 19.90 19.13 -26.51
CA PRO A 102 21.09 18.56 -27.13
C PRO A 102 21.74 17.47 -26.27
N ALA A 103 21.80 17.66 -24.94
CA ALA A 103 22.37 16.69 -24.02
C ALA A 103 21.52 15.41 -23.93
N ILE A 104 20.19 15.54 -23.95
CA ILE A 104 19.26 14.40 -23.98
C ILE A 104 19.38 13.66 -25.32
N ALA A 105 19.43 14.38 -26.44
CA ALA A 105 19.60 13.78 -27.76
C ALA A 105 20.92 13.02 -27.87
N GLU A 106 22.02 13.60 -27.39
CA GLU A 106 23.34 12.93 -27.37
C GLU A 106 23.34 11.68 -26.48
N ALA A 107 22.79 11.77 -25.27
CA ALA A 107 22.70 10.64 -24.37
C ALA A 107 21.81 9.52 -24.94
N LEU A 108 20.67 9.87 -25.55
CA LEU A 108 19.78 8.89 -26.16
C LEU A 108 20.41 8.25 -27.40
N ARG A 109 21.15 9.00 -28.22
CA ARG A 109 21.91 8.43 -29.35
C ARG A 109 22.90 7.37 -28.88
N ALA A 110 23.64 7.64 -27.80
CA ALA A 110 24.51 6.63 -27.20
C ALA A 110 23.71 5.45 -26.61
N GLY A 111 22.56 5.74 -25.99
CA GLY A 111 21.71 4.76 -25.33
C GLY A 111 21.03 3.75 -26.26
N VAL A 112 20.56 4.16 -27.44
CA VAL A 112 19.85 3.26 -28.38
C VAL A 112 20.78 2.33 -29.17
N GLN A 113 22.08 2.59 -29.14
CA GLN A 113 23.07 1.70 -29.75
C GLN A 113 23.22 0.43 -28.91
N THR A 114 23.20 -0.72 -29.57
CA THR A 114 23.40 -2.03 -28.94
C THR A 114 24.74 -2.06 -28.20
N PRO A 115 24.77 -2.41 -26.90
CA PRO A 115 25.99 -2.51 -26.13
C PRO A 115 26.79 -3.78 -26.47
N GLU A 116 28.11 -3.74 -26.36
CA GLU A 116 29.01 -4.89 -26.54
C GLU A 116 29.15 -5.72 -25.26
N SER A 117 28.78 -5.14 -24.10
CA SER A 117 28.92 -5.79 -22.79
C SER A 117 27.90 -5.29 -21.76
N VAL A 118 27.67 -6.05 -20.70
CA VAL A 118 26.80 -5.64 -19.57
C VAL A 118 27.28 -4.36 -18.88
N PRO A 119 28.58 -4.16 -18.60
CA PRO A 119 29.08 -2.88 -18.11
C PRO A 119 28.73 -1.70 -19.03
N GLU A 120 28.87 -1.87 -20.35
CA GLU A 120 28.50 -0.82 -21.30
C GLU A 120 26.97 -0.55 -21.30
N ALA A 121 26.15 -1.59 -21.16
CA ALA A 121 24.70 -1.43 -21.02
C ALA A 121 24.33 -0.61 -19.77
N ILE A 122 24.99 -0.86 -18.64
CA ILE A 122 24.82 -0.10 -17.39
C ILE A 122 25.24 1.36 -17.61
N ASP A 123 26.42 1.58 -18.20
CA ASP A 123 26.93 2.94 -18.48
C ASP A 123 25.96 3.72 -19.39
N LYS A 124 25.36 3.06 -20.39
CA LYS A 124 24.34 3.67 -21.28
C LYS A 124 23.08 4.05 -20.51
N LEU A 125 22.60 3.18 -19.60
CA LEU A 125 21.44 3.48 -18.74
C LEU A 125 21.73 4.67 -17.83
N GLU A 126 22.89 4.69 -17.16
CA GLU A 126 23.31 5.78 -16.27
C GLU A 126 23.51 7.10 -17.01
N ARG A 127 24.02 7.07 -18.26
CA ARG A 127 24.19 8.26 -19.10
C ARG A 127 22.85 8.89 -19.48
N VAL A 128 21.89 8.08 -19.89
CA VAL A 128 20.52 8.56 -20.21
C VAL A 128 19.85 9.12 -18.95
N GLU A 129 20.00 8.45 -17.81
CA GLU A 129 19.50 8.91 -16.52
C GLU A 129 20.07 10.26 -16.11
N SER A 130 21.40 10.42 -16.23
CA SER A 130 22.10 11.65 -15.87
C SER A 130 21.66 12.83 -16.73
N ALA A 131 21.44 12.60 -18.03
CA ALA A 131 20.91 13.62 -18.94
C ALA A 131 19.46 14.00 -18.63
N MET A 132 18.69 13.09 -18.02
CA MET A 132 17.30 13.33 -17.60
C MET A 132 17.16 13.97 -16.21
N ALA A 133 18.19 13.88 -15.35
CA ALA A 133 18.13 14.39 -13.98
C ALA A 133 17.73 15.89 -13.87
N PRO A 134 18.20 16.80 -14.75
CA PRO A 134 17.81 18.22 -14.70
C PRO A 134 16.33 18.48 -14.99
N ILE A 135 15.70 17.67 -15.84
CA ILE A 135 14.29 17.85 -16.25
C ILE A 135 13.30 17.17 -15.30
N ARG A 136 13.77 16.30 -14.39
CA ARG A 136 12.94 15.60 -13.39
C ARG A 136 12.30 16.48 -12.32
N ALA A 137 12.83 17.69 -12.09
CA ALA A 137 12.25 18.65 -11.15
C ALA A 137 10.81 19.07 -11.51
N SER A 138 10.36 18.78 -12.74
CA SER A 138 9.01 19.05 -13.25
C SER A 138 8.00 17.90 -13.07
N GLY A 139 8.41 16.77 -12.47
CA GLY A 139 7.54 15.61 -12.24
C GLY A 139 7.43 14.62 -13.41
N GLN A 140 8.25 14.77 -14.46
CA GLN A 140 8.46 13.81 -15.56
C GLN A 140 9.95 13.85 -15.98
N PRO A 141 10.55 12.77 -16.53
CA PRO A 141 10.02 11.45 -16.84
C PRO A 141 10.12 10.44 -15.68
N ALA A 142 9.25 9.43 -15.67
CA ALA A 142 9.29 8.34 -14.68
C ALA A 142 10.60 7.51 -14.82
N ALA A 143 11.29 7.29 -13.70
CA ALA A 143 12.63 6.70 -13.67
C ALA A 143 12.73 5.28 -14.25
N GLY A 144 11.83 4.39 -13.85
CA GLY A 144 11.95 2.95 -14.13
C GLY A 144 11.55 2.49 -15.54
N ARG A 145 11.63 3.33 -16.57
CA ARG A 145 11.21 2.97 -17.94
C ARG A 145 12.33 2.97 -18.98
N LYS A 146 13.51 3.48 -18.65
CA LYS A 146 14.63 3.57 -19.59
C LYS A 146 15.18 2.19 -19.97
N ALA A 147 15.37 1.27 -19.02
CA ALA A 147 15.78 -0.11 -19.34
C ALA A 147 14.83 -0.82 -20.32
N PHE A 148 13.51 -0.70 -20.14
CA PHE A 148 12.54 -1.26 -21.08
C PHE A 148 12.70 -0.66 -22.48
N VAL A 149 12.82 0.66 -22.59
CA VAL A 149 12.90 1.34 -23.90
C VAL A 149 14.23 1.04 -24.60
N LEU A 150 15.36 1.15 -23.90
CA LEU A 150 16.67 0.91 -24.49
C LEU A 150 16.86 -0.57 -24.85
N SER A 151 16.45 -1.50 -23.98
CA SER A 151 16.52 -2.93 -24.29
C SER A 151 15.63 -3.36 -25.46
N LEU A 152 14.50 -2.68 -25.69
CA LEU A 152 13.74 -2.89 -26.91
C LEU A 152 14.59 -2.53 -28.14
N PHE A 153 15.28 -1.39 -28.14
CA PHE A 153 16.16 -1.06 -29.26
C PHE A 153 17.25 -2.10 -29.40
N TRP A 154 17.98 -2.43 -28.33
CA TRP A 154 19.04 -3.45 -28.35
C TRP A 154 18.56 -4.79 -28.91
N SER A 155 17.34 -5.22 -28.55
CA SER A 155 16.70 -6.47 -29.03
C SER A 155 16.33 -6.53 -30.51
N THR A 156 16.59 -5.46 -31.27
CA THR A 156 16.32 -5.41 -32.71
C THR A 156 17.59 -5.51 -33.55
N ASP A 157 18.75 -5.78 -32.95
CA ASP A 157 20.03 -5.80 -33.67
C ASP A 157 20.18 -7.10 -34.45
N PRO A 158 20.23 -7.07 -35.78
CA PRO A 158 20.45 -8.31 -36.54
C PRO A 158 21.87 -8.87 -36.38
N SER A 159 22.82 -8.09 -35.86
CA SER A 159 24.21 -8.52 -35.64
C SER A 159 24.47 -9.13 -34.26
N ASP A 160 23.56 -8.91 -33.30
CA ASP A 160 23.68 -9.40 -31.93
C ASP A 160 22.29 -9.70 -31.31
N ASP A 161 21.91 -10.97 -31.31
CA ASP A 161 20.65 -11.48 -30.75
C ASP A 161 20.77 -11.83 -29.24
N THR A 162 21.84 -11.38 -28.58
CA THR A 162 22.09 -11.69 -27.15
C THR A 162 21.42 -10.72 -26.17
N TRP A 163 20.67 -9.74 -26.67
CA TRP A 163 20.05 -8.67 -25.89
C TRP A 163 18.52 -8.76 -25.89
N PRO A 164 17.91 -9.55 -24.99
CA PRO A 164 16.46 -9.66 -24.88
C PRO A 164 15.80 -8.37 -24.40
N CYS A 165 14.54 -8.17 -24.76
CA CYS A 165 13.79 -6.98 -24.33
C CYS A 165 13.22 -7.21 -22.92
N LEU A 166 13.49 -6.29 -21.98
CA LEU A 166 12.90 -6.37 -20.63
C LEU A 166 11.50 -5.75 -20.63
N TRP A 167 10.53 -6.51 -21.10
CA TRP A 167 9.13 -6.14 -20.96
C TRP A 167 8.71 -6.06 -19.48
N PRO A 168 7.71 -5.23 -19.14
CA PRO A 168 7.16 -5.19 -17.79
C PRO A 168 6.73 -6.58 -17.27
N SER A 169 6.25 -7.44 -18.17
CA SER A 169 5.89 -8.83 -17.88
C SER A 169 7.07 -9.69 -17.44
N ALA A 170 8.21 -9.56 -18.11
CA ALA A 170 9.43 -10.26 -17.76
C ALA A 170 9.99 -9.76 -16.42
N ALA A 171 9.98 -8.45 -16.21
CA ALA A 171 10.38 -7.86 -14.92
C ALA A 171 9.47 -8.32 -13.76
N ASP A 172 8.15 -8.36 -13.95
CA ASP A 172 7.22 -8.90 -12.93
C ASP A 172 7.45 -10.40 -12.71
N GLY A 173 7.67 -11.18 -13.78
CA GLY A 173 8.00 -12.60 -13.69
C GLY A 173 9.23 -12.87 -12.82
N LEU A 174 10.34 -12.16 -13.05
CA LEU A 174 11.56 -12.27 -12.23
C LEU A 174 11.32 -11.94 -10.75
N ARG A 175 10.54 -10.89 -10.46
CA ARG A 175 10.19 -10.50 -9.08
C ARG A 175 9.29 -11.54 -8.43
N ARG A 176 8.27 -12.03 -9.15
CA ARG A 176 7.33 -13.07 -8.67
C ARG A 176 8.04 -14.37 -8.35
N LEU A 177 9.04 -14.75 -9.15
CA LEU A 177 9.87 -15.94 -8.92
C LEU A 177 10.89 -15.75 -7.79
N GLY A 178 11.05 -14.54 -7.26
CA GLY A 178 12.08 -14.22 -6.27
C GLY A 178 13.50 -14.30 -6.83
N TRP A 179 13.67 -14.22 -8.16
CA TRP A 179 14.98 -14.24 -8.82
C TRP A 179 15.69 -12.88 -8.71
N THR A 180 14.96 -11.80 -8.47
CA THR A 180 15.56 -10.50 -8.18
C THR A 180 14.81 -9.78 -7.08
N ARG A 181 15.55 -8.98 -6.32
CA ARG A 181 15.02 -8.09 -5.27
C ARG A 181 14.78 -6.67 -5.75
N SER A 182 15.38 -6.32 -6.88
CA SER A 182 15.29 -4.95 -7.33
C SER A 182 13.90 -4.66 -7.86
N TRP A 183 13.38 -3.51 -7.45
CA TRP A 183 12.16 -2.94 -7.99
C TRP A 183 12.48 -1.99 -9.15
N ASP A 184 13.75 -1.64 -9.34
CA ASP A 184 14.23 -0.80 -10.43
C ASP A 184 14.56 -1.65 -11.66
N ASN A 185 13.93 -1.34 -12.79
CA ASN A 185 14.16 -2.06 -14.04
C ASN A 185 15.60 -1.91 -14.53
N ASP A 186 16.31 -0.85 -14.15
CA ASP A 186 17.68 -0.60 -14.59
C ASP A 186 18.69 -1.52 -13.89
N GLU A 187 18.44 -1.86 -12.63
CA GLU A 187 19.20 -2.87 -11.89
C GLU A 187 18.79 -4.30 -12.29
N ILE A 188 17.52 -4.50 -12.66
CA ILE A 188 17.02 -5.81 -13.11
C ILE A 188 17.59 -6.18 -14.48
N TYR A 189 17.80 -5.22 -15.39
CA TYR A 189 18.14 -5.52 -16.77
C TYR A 189 19.44 -6.34 -16.94
N PRO A 190 20.58 -5.97 -16.31
CA PRO A 190 21.79 -6.79 -16.34
C PRO A 190 21.55 -8.24 -15.92
N ILE A 191 20.78 -8.42 -14.83
CA ILE A 191 20.44 -9.75 -14.31
C ILE A 191 19.58 -10.49 -15.33
N PHE A 192 18.55 -9.85 -15.88
CA PHE A 192 17.68 -10.45 -16.87
C PHE A 192 18.43 -10.93 -18.12
N ARG A 193 19.38 -10.14 -18.63
CA ARG A 193 20.20 -10.51 -19.79
C ARG A 193 21.08 -11.72 -19.50
N GLU A 194 21.81 -11.70 -18.38
CA GLU A 194 22.68 -12.82 -17.97
C GLU A 194 21.86 -14.11 -17.76
N VAL A 195 20.70 -14.00 -17.10
CA VAL A 195 19.77 -15.11 -16.92
C VAL A 195 19.29 -15.65 -18.25
N SER A 196 18.90 -14.77 -19.16
CA SER A 196 18.35 -15.20 -20.44
C SER A 196 19.39 -15.97 -21.26
N LEU A 197 20.64 -15.52 -21.27
CA LEU A 197 21.75 -16.23 -21.92
C LEU A 197 22.16 -17.51 -21.20
N ALA A 198 22.12 -17.52 -19.86
CA ALA A 198 22.43 -18.71 -19.08
C ALA A 198 21.37 -19.81 -19.28
N LEU A 199 20.10 -19.42 -19.47
CA LEU A 199 18.98 -20.36 -19.64
C LEU A 199 18.81 -20.81 -21.10
N GLU A 200 18.85 -19.88 -22.05
CA GLU A 200 18.69 -20.14 -23.49
C GLU A 200 19.79 -19.43 -24.31
N PRO A 201 21.01 -20.00 -24.37
CA PRO A 201 22.13 -19.37 -25.06
C PRO A 201 21.88 -19.13 -26.56
N ALA A 202 21.01 -19.93 -27.18
CA ALA A 202 20.71 -19.87 -28.61
C ALA A 202 19.51 -18.98 -28.95
N ASP A 203 18.66 -18.66 -27.97
CA ASP A 203 17.47 -17.82 -28.14
C ASP A 203 17.09 -17.16 -26.80
N PRO A 204 17.81 -16.12 -26.37
CA PRO A 204 17.50 -15.43 -25.11
C PRO A 204 16.09 -14.81 -25.09
N HIS A 205 15.52 -14.50 -26.25
CA HIS A 205 14.14 -14.03 -26.40
C HIS A 205 13.11 -15.10 -26.04
N PHE A 206 13.48 -16.37 -26.02
CA PHE A 206 12.60 -17.43 -25.54
C PHE A 206 12.36 -17.34 -24.02
N VAL A 207 13.32 -16.84 -23.24
CA VAL A 207 13.16 -16.61 -21.79
C VAL A 207 12.17 -15.49 -21.52
N GLU A 208 12.28 -14.39 -22.28
CA GLU A 208 11.33 -13.27 -22.29
C GLU A 208 9.88 -13.76 -22.45
N ARG A 209 9.66 -14.63 -23.44
CA ARG A 209 8.37 -15.23 -23.77
C ARG A 209 7.87 -16.18 -22.68
N CYS A 210 8.74 -17.02 -22.13
CA CYS A 210 8.39 -17.92 -21.02
C CYS A 210 7.94 -17.14 -19.77
N LEU A 211 8.61 -16.04 -19.42
CA LEU A 211 8.19 -15.19 -18.31
C LEU A 211 6.85 -14.49 -18.60
N TRP A 212 6.62 -14.07 -19.85
CA TRP A 212 5.31 -13.56 -20.28
C TRP A 212 4.20 -14.63 -20.18
N PHE A 213 4.47 -15.88 -20.58
CA PHE A 213 3.53 -17.00 -20.44
C PHE A 213 3.13 -17.21 -18.98
N LEU A 214 4.12 -17.22 -18.08
CA LEU A 214 3.89 -17.34 -16.64
C LEU A 214 2.95 -16.24 -16.12
N GLU A 215 3.17 -14.98 -16.53
CA GLU A 215 2.35 -13.85 -16.09
C GLU A 215 0.92 -13.88 -16.67
N LYS A 216 0.76 -14.22 -17.96
CA LYS A 216 -0.53 -14.11 -18.68
C LYS A 216 -1.41 -15.33 -18.57
N ARG A 217 -0.83 -16.53 -18.51
CA ARG A 217 -1.61 -17.78 -18.47
C ARG A 217 -1.85 -18.26 -17.04
N GLN A 218 -1.03 -17.83 -16.07
CA GLN A 218 -1.17 -18.12 -14.64
C GLN A 218 -1.52 -19.59 -14.31
N GLY A 219 -1.04 -20.54 -15.12
CA GLY A 219 -1.25 -21.96 -14.88
C GLY A 219 -0.25 -22.52 -13.88
N PHE A 220 -0.64 -23.57 -13.16
CA PHE A 220 0.29 -24.29 -12.29
C PHE A 220 1.32 -25.03 -13.16
N VAL A 221 2.60 -24.78 -12.90
CA VAL A 221 3.71 -25.37 -13.69
C VAL A 221 4.49 -26.44 -12.91
N GLY A 222 4.11 -26.75 -11.67
CA GLY A 222 4.90 -27.61 -10.77
C GLY A 222 5.70 -26.81 -9.75
N LEU A 223 6.01 -27.44 -8.62
CA LEU A 223 6.93 -26.89 -7.62
C LEU A 223 8.39 -27.00 -8.10
N ALA A 224 9.23 -26.02 -7.78
CA ALA A 224 10.63 -26.00 -8.19
C ALA A 224 11.37 -27.27 -7.70
N PRO A 225 12.10 -27.99 -8.57
CA PRO A 225 12.90 -29.14 -8.14
C PRO A 225 13.93 -28.81 -7.05
N GLY A 226 14.40 -27.56 -7.00
CA GLY A 226 15.36 -27.05 -6.02
C GLY A 226 14.75 -26.50 -4.71
N LEU A 227 13.42 -26.67 -4.51
CA LEU A 227 12.70 -26.02 -3.41
C LEU A 227 13.16 -26.53 -2.04
N ARG A 228 13.45 -27.83 -1.92
CA ARG A 228 13.92 -28.43 -0.67
C ARG A 228 15.32 -27.95 -0.32
N GLU A 229 16.25 -27.91 -1.27
CA GLU A 229 17.61 -27.40 -1.04
C GLU A 229 17.57 -25.94 -0.59
N THR A 230 16.64 -25.16 -1.13
CA THR A 230 16.38 -23.78 -0.69
C THR A 230 15.91 -23.74 0.76
N CYS A 231 14.99 -24.62 1.16
CA CYS A 231 14.56 -24.75 2.55
C CYS A 231 15.70 -25.21 3.47
N VAL A 232 16.52 -26.19 3.05
CA VAL A 232 17.67 -26.71 3.82
C VAL A 232 18.67 -25.60 4.10
N GLU A 233 19.09 -24.87 3.07
CA GLU A 233 20.04 -23.78 3.22
C GLU A 233 19.50 -22.65 4.11
N ALA A 234 18.23 -22.27 3.92
CA ALA A 234 17.58 -21.27 4.75
C ALA A 234 17.46 -21.74 6.21
N SER A 235 17.23 -23.04 6.42
CA SER A 235 17.16 -23.66 7.74
C SER A 235 18.50 -23.65 8.45
N ASP A 236 19.59 -23.91 7.72
CA ASP A 236 20.93 -23.91 8.30
C ASP A 236 21.34 -22.49 8.72
N LEU A 237 20.97 -21.46 7.94
CA LEU A 237 21.12 -20.05 8.32
C LEU A 237 20.23 -19.66 9.51
N LEU A 238 18.99 -20.13 9.55
CA LEU A 238 18.07 -19.90 10.68
C LEU A 238 18.59 -20.55 11.97
N VAL A 239 19.09 -21.79 11.91
CA VAL A 239 19.67 -22.48 13.07
C VAL A 239 20.94 -21.79 13.56
N ALA A 240 21.78 -21.29 12.64
CA ALA A 240 22.93 -20.48 13.00
C ALA A 240 22.50 -19.18 13.70
N HIS A 241 21.51 -18.47 13.15
CA HIS A 241 20.94 -17.28 13.77
C HIS A 241 20.38 -17.57 15.17
N SER A 242 19.58 -18.63 15.33
CA SER A 242 18.98 -18.99 16.62
C SER A 242 20.03 -19.36 17.68
N ARG A 243 21.19 -19.89 17.29
CA ARG A 243 22.32 -20.15 18.21
C ARG A 243 23.06 -18.88 18.62
N ASN A 244 23.21 -17.94 17.69
CA ASN A 244 24.04 -16.74 17.87
C ASN A 244 23.24 -15.50 18.32
N GLY A 245 21.91 -15.54 18.21
CA GLY A 245 21.02 -14.40 18.44
C GLY A 245 20.95 -13.40 17.27
N ALA A 246 21.79 -13.55 16.26
CA ALA A 246 21.87 -12.71 15.06
C ALA A 246 22.54 -13.47 13.89
N TYR A 247 22.46 -12.93 12.67
CA TYR A 247 23.29 -13.39 11.55
C TYR A 247 24.77 -13.04 11.80
N LEU A 248 25.71 -13.86 11.31
CA LEU A 248 27.14 -13.63 11.56
C LEU A 248 27.68 -12.38 10.86
N ASP A 249 27.15 -12.09 9.66
CA ASP A 249 27.55 -10.98 8.82
C ASP A 249 26.40 -10.57 7.87
N GLU A 250 26.60 -9.45 7.17
CA GLU A 250 25.64 -8.92 6.18
C GLU A 250 25.42 -9.89 5.01
N ASP A 251 26.42 -10.71 4.67
CA ASP A 251 26.33 -11.68 3.58
C ASP A 251 25.38 -12.82 3.94
N GLN A 252 25.43 -13.32 5.18
CA GLN A 252 24.49 -14.32 5.69
C GLN A 252 23.08 -13.77 5.82
N GLU A 253 22.92 -12.55 6.34
CA GLU A 253 21.60 -11.92 6.43
C GLU A 253 21.00 -11.71 5.04
N SER A 254 21.82 -11.21 4.11
CA SER A 254 21.45 -11.08 2.71
C SER A 254 21.08 -12.45 2.14
N ARG A 255 21.90 -13.49 2.30
CA ARG A 255 21.56 -14.82 1.76
C ARG A 255 20.27 -15.39 2.34
N ALA A 256 20.02 -15.23 3.65
CA ALA A 256 18.80 -15.68 4.30
C ALA A 256 17.55 -14.97 3.73
N LYS A 257 17.65 -13.66 3.47
CA LYS A 257 16.61 -12.88 2.81
C LYS A 257 16.33 -13.35 1.37
N ASP A 258 17.35 -13.79 0.63
CA ASP A 258 17.22 -14.24 -0.76
C ASP A 258 16.42 -15.52 -0.81
N LEU A 259 16.81 -16.47 0.04
CA LEU A 259 16.14 -17.75 0.14
C LEU A 259 14.68 -17.56 0.56
N ALA A 260 14.40 -16.73 1.58
CA ALA A 260 13.03 -16.43 1.99
C ALA A 260 12.18 -15.79 0.87
N SER A 261 12.80 -14.93 0.04
CA SER A 261 12.12 -14.31 -1.11
C SER A 261 11.81 -15.31 -2.21
N GLN A 262 12.74 -16.22 -2.53
CA GLN A 262 12.53 -17.32 -3.48
C GLN A 262 11.43 -18.27 -3.00
N LEU A 263 11.48 -18.66 -1.72
CA LEU A 263 10.48 -19.52 -1.08
C LEU A 263 9.07 -18.88 -1.11
N THR A 264 8.97 -17.57 -0.86
CA THR A 264 7.69 -16.84 -0.91
C THR A 264 7.18 -16.69 -2.34
N GLY A 265 8.08 -16.40 -3.29
CA GLY A 265 7.75 -16.28 -4.71
C GLY A 265 7.18 -17.57 -5.29
N GLU A 266 7.78 -18.71 -4.95
CA GLU A 266 7.32 -20.04 -5.37
C GLU A 266 5.89 -20.32 -4.90
N MET A 267 5.57 -20.04 -3.63
CA MET A 267 4.22 -20.23 -3.10
C MET A 267 3.23 -19.21 -3.66
N LYS A 268 3.64 -17.96 -3.90
CA LYS A 268 2.79 -16.95 -4.53
C LYS A 268 2.28 -17.37 -5.90
N LEU A 269 3.17 -17.90 -6.75
CA LEU A 269 2.81 -18.40 -8.06
C LEU A 269 1.87 -19.61 -7.95
N THR A 270 2.19 -20.54 -7.05
CA THR A 270 1.41 -21.77 -6.86
C THR A 270 0.00 -21.48 -6.39
N VAL A 271 -0.15 -20.62 -5.37
CA VAL A 271 -1.45 -20.27 -4.80
C VAL A 271 -2.34 -19.55 -5.81
N SER A 272 -1.79 -18.55 -6.50
CA SER A 272 -2.51 -17.81 -7.53
C SER A 272 -2.94 -18.70 -8.68
N ALA A 273 -2.10 -19.65 -9.10
CA ALA A 273 -2.38 -20.50 -10.24
C ALA A 273 -3.44 -21.58 -9.98
N MET A 274 -3.65 -21.93 -8.70
CA MET A 274 -4.53 -23.01 -8.30
C MET A 274 -5.81 -22.53 -7.62
N GLU A 275 -6.00 -21.22 -7.43
CA GLU A 275 -7.15 -20.65 -6.72
C GLU A 275 -8.50 -21.16 -7.26
N THR A 276 -8.71 -21.08 -8.57
CA THR A 276 -9.93 -21.58 -9.22
C THR A 276 -10.09 -23.08 -9.02
N GLY A 277 -9.03 -23.87 -9.21
CA GLY A 277 -9.09 -25.33 -9.05
C GLY A 277 -9.41 -25.75 -7.62
N MET A 278 -8.86 -25.08 -6.61
CA MET A 278 -9.15 -25.34 -5.20
C MET A 278 -10.59 -24.98 -4.84
N ARG A 279 -11.08 -23.84 -5.33
CA ARG A 279 -12.47 -23.39 -5.16
C ARG A 279 -13.44 -24.39 -5.79
N ASP A 280 -13.19 -24.80 -7.02
CA ASP A 280 -14.06 -25.73 -7.75
C ASP A 280 -14.08 -27.13 -7.10
N ALA A 281 -12.93 -27.63 -6.63
CA ALA A 281 -12.83 -28.94 -6.02
C ALA A 281 -13.48 -29.04 -4.63
N THR A 282 -13.42 -27.96 -3.85
CA THR A 282 -13.99 -27.94 -2.49
C THR A 282 -15.42 -27.41 -2.46
N GLY A 283 -15.82 -26.62 -3.46
CA GLY A 283 -17.08 -25.87 -3.45
C GLY A 283 -17.12 -24.75 -2.40
N LEU A 284 -15.98 -24.42 -1.78
CA LEU A 284 -15.86 -23.42 -0.74
C LEU A 284 -15.36 -22.10 -1.32
N GLU A 285 -15.82 -20.99 -0.74
CA GLU A 285 -15.15 -19.70 -0.96
C GLU A 285 -13.79 -19.71 -0.25
N LEU A 286 -12.75 -19.39 -1.01
CA LEU A 286 -11.37 -19.43 -0.53
C LEU A 286 -10.67 -18.13 -0.89
N THR A 287 -9.98 -17.57 0.11
CA THR A 287 -9.08 -16.41 -0.02
C THR A 287 -7.63 -16.88 0.05
N THR A 288 -6.75 -16.21 -0.69
CA THR A 288 -5.34 -16.61 -0.77
C THR A 288 -4.49 -15.79 0.19
N ALA A 289 -3.60 -16.46 0.92
CA ALA A 289 -2.66 -15.80 1.83
C ALA A 289 -1.26 -16.43 1.76
N LEU A 290 -0.25 -15.60 1.98
CA LEU A 290 1.17 -15.97 1.92
C LEU A 290 1.88 -15.64 3.23
N PRO A 291 2.92 -16.39 3.60
CA PRO A 291 3.74 -16.10 4.76
C PRO A 291 4.54 -14.81 4.55
N GLN A 292 4.81 -14.12 5.67
CA GLN A 292 5.81 -13.04 5.71
C GLN A 292 7.22 -13.60 5.47
N LEU A 293 8.13 -12.74 4.98
CA LEU A 293 9.54 -13.11 4.75
C LEU A 293 10.28 -13.44 6.05
N LYS A 294 9.91 -12.78 7.15
CA LYS A 294 10.44 -13.04 8.49
C LYS A 294 9.47 -13.92 9.29
N THR A 295 9.99 -14.59 10.30
CA THR A 295 9.22 -15.50 11.16
C THR A 295 8.11 -14.80 11.97
N SER A 296 8.15 -13.46 12.09
CA SER A 296 7.07 -12.61 12.61
C SER A 296 7.12 -11.18 12.03
N PHE A 297 6.18 -10.30 12.44
CA PHE A 297 6.14 -8.88 12.07
C PHE A 297 7.27 -8.03 12.69
N ASP A 298 8.01 -8.57 13.65
CA ASP A 298 9.16 -7.91 14.25
C ASP A 298 10.39 -7.99 13.33
N ALA A 299 10.90 -6.81 12.96
CA ALA A 299 12.05 -6.66 12.07
C ALA A 299 13.35 -7.27 12.64
N SER A 300 13.44 -7.52 13.94
CA SER A 300 14.58 -8.19 14.58
C SER A 300 14.58 -9.71 14.40
N LYS A 301 13.47 -10.30 13.95
CA LYS A 301 13.34 -11.76 13.78
C LYS A 301 14.05 -12.26 12.52
N PRO A 302 14.50 -13.53 12.53
CA PRO A 302 15.16 -14.12 11.37
C PRO A 302 14.19 -14.32 10.21
N TYR A 303 14.76 -14.37 9.00
CA TYR A 303 14.08 -14.78 7.78
C TYR A 303 13.62 -16.24 7.88
N ARG A 304 12.50 -16.54 7.22
CA ARG A 304 11.90 -17.88 7.27
C ARG A 304 12.74 -18.90 6.51
N ALA A 305 12.75 -20.10 7.03
CA ALA A 305 13.37 -21.28 6.42
C ALA A 305 12.37 -22.22 5.72
N ASP A 306 11.08 -21.97 5.96
CA ASP A 306 9.94 -22.70 5.40
C ASP A 306 9.02 -21.75 4.64
N THR A 307 8.13 -22.30 3.82
CA THR A 307 7.11 -21.51 3.12
C THR A 307 5.84 -22.30 2.96
N TYR A 308 4.72 -21.59 2.88
CA TYR A 308 3.43 -22.21 2.64
C TYR A 308 2.55 -21.32 1.77
N GLY A 309 1.60 -21.94 1.10
CA GLY A 309 0.51 -21.28 0.40
C GLY A 309 -0.82 -21.66 1.04
N ASN A 310 -1.66 -20.67 1.33
CA ASN A 310 -2.96 -20.90 1.95
C ASN A 310 -4.11 -20.57 0.99
N TRP A 311 -5.11 -21.45 0.97
CA TRP A 311 -6.46 -21.15 0.53
C TRP A 311 -7.37 -21.25 1.75
N SER A 312 -7.70 -20.10 2.32
CA SER A 312 -8.38 -19.98 3.62
C SER A 312 -9.86 -19.69 3.43
N THR A 313 -10.69 -20.30 4.25
CA THR A 313 -12.11 -19.91 4.36
C THR A 313 -12.23 -18.45 4.85
N PRO A 314 -13.37 -17.77 4.61
CA PRO A 314 -13.61 -16.43 5.14
C PRO A 314 -13.53 -16.43 6.68
N GLY A 315 -12.81 -15.46 7.27
CA GLY A 315 -12.62 -15.39 8.72
C GLY A 315 -11.27 -14.85 9.22
N GLY A 316 -10.38 -14.41 8.32
CA GLY A 316 -9.09 -13.79 8.69
C GLY A 316 -7.98 -14.79 9.00
N MET A 317 -6.94 -14.36 9.75
CA MET A 317 -5.75 -15.20 10.04
C MET A 317 -6.06 -16.46 10.86
N ASP A 318 -7.18 -16.48 11.56
CA ASP A 318 -7.58 -17.61 12.39
C ASP A 318 -8.39 -18.65 11.63
N ALA A 319 -8.78 -18.40 10.37
CA ALA A 319 -9.66 -19.29 9.63
C ALA A 319 -9.00 -20.62 9.20
N PRO A 320 -9.76 -21.73 9.12
CA PRO A 320 -9.30 -22.97 8.54
C PRO A 320 -8.87 -22.76 7.10
N SER A 321 -7.75 -23.38 6.73
CA SER A 321 -7.16 -23.23 5.42
C SER A 321 -6.65 -24.55 4.86
N LEU A 322 -6.84 -24.74 3.56
CA LEU A 322 -6.02 -25.66 2.79
C LEU A 322 -4.62 -25.06 2.69
N ARG A 323 -3.60 -25.80 3.09
CA ARG A 323 -2.22 -25.34 3.14
C ARG A 323 -1.31 -26.31 2.40
N LEU A 324 -0.62 -25.80 1.39
CA LEU A 324 0.55 -26.44 0.79
C LEU A 324 1.80 -25.89 1.48
N TRP A 325 2.60 -26.74 2.09
CA TRP A 325 3.72 -26.34 2.94
C TRP A 325 4.99 -27.03 2.47
N ALA A 326 6.05 -26.26 2.22
CA ALA A 326 7.39 -26.78 1.94
C ALA A 326 8.36 -26.47 3.10
N THR A 327 9.13 -27.47 3.48
CA THR A 327 10.11 -27.44 4.58
C THR A 327 11.40 -28.16 4.17
N ARG A 328 12.43 -28.15 5.04
CA ARG A 328 13.67 -28.91 4.77
C ARG A 328 13.46 -30.43 4.75
N SER A 329 12.42 -30.94 5.41
CA SER A 329 12.15 -32.38 5.44
C SER A 329 11.22 -32.87 4.34
N GLY A 330 10.43 -31.98 3.71
CA GLY A 330 9.51 -32.37 2.66
C GLY A 330 8.39 -31.36 2.41
N VAL A 331 7.45 -31.78 1.57
CA VAL A 331 6.26 -31.01 1.20
C VAL A 331 5.03 -31.66 1.83
N ALA A 332 4.10 -30.85 2.32
CA ALA A 332 2.85 -31.28 2.91
C ALA A 332 1.68 -30.55 2.28
N PHE A 333 0.54 -31.24 2.14
CA PHE A 333 -0.72 -30.61 1.73
C PHE A 333 -1.83 -31.11 2.63
N GLY A 334 -2.59 -30.18 3.21
CA GLY A 334 -3.55 -30.53 4.25
C GLY A 334 -4.44 -29.38 4.68
N VAL A 335 -5.29 -29.65 5.67
CA VAL A 335 -6.07 -28.63 6.37
C VAL A 335 -5.31 -28.19 7.61
N HIS A 336 -5.02 -26.89 7.71
CA HIS A 336 -4.67 -26.23 8.97
C HIS A 336 -5.97 -25.73 9.60
N ALA A 337 -6.24 -26.12 10.84
CA ALA A 337 -7.55 -25.90 11.46
C ALA A 337 -7.78 -24.47 11.96
N GLY A 338 -6.80 -23.58 11.81
CA GLY A 338 -6.82 -22.24 12.41
C GLY A 338 -6.35 -22.24 13.86
N PHE A 339 -6.28 -21.05 14.46
CA PHE A 339 -5.87 -20.89 15.86
C PHE A 339 -7.06 -21.18 16.79
N MET A 340 -6.83 -21.97 17.84
CA MET A 340 -7.85 -22.34 18.83
C MET A 340 -7.22 -22.74 20.16
N THR A 341 -8.03 -22.81 21.22
CA THR A 341 -7.56 -23.28 22.54
C THR A 341 -7.17 -24.75 22.49
N GLN A 342 -6.25 -25.16 23.36
CA GLN A 342 -5.78 -26.55 23.44
C GLN A 342 -6.92 -27.55 23.68
N GLU A 343 -7.92 -27.17 24.48
CA GLU A 343 -9.11 -28.01 24.72
C GLU A 343 -9.96 -28.20 23.45
N THR A 344 -10.22 -27.12 22.72
CA THR A 344 -10.95 -27.15 21.45
C THR A 344 -10.20 -27.98 20.41
N ALA A 345 -8.88 -27.80 20.33
CA ALA A 345 -8.02 -28.58 19.44
C ALA A 345 -8.08 -30.08 19.77
N THR A 346 -7.95 -30.46 21.05
CA THR A 346 -8.04 -31.88 21.44
C THR A 346 -9.41 -32.49 21.12
N ASN A 347 -10.50 -31.74 21.28
CA ASN A 347 -11.85 -32.20 20.94
C ASN A 347 -12.04 -32.35 19.42
N LEU A 348 -11.66 -31.33 18.65
CA LEU A 348 -11.72 -31.35 17.18
C LEU A 348 -10.83 -32.46 16.61
N ALA A 349 -9.64 -32.68 17.16
CA ALA A 349 -8.75 -33.75 16.72
C ALA A 349 -9.40 -35.13 16.82
N ARG A 350 -10.13 -35.42 17.90
CA ARG A 350 -10.89 -36.68 18.04
C ARG A 350 -12.01 -36.81 17.00
N GLU A 351 -12.65 -35.70 16.60
CA GLU A 351 -13.64 -35.71 15.51
C GLU A 351 -12.98 -35.97 14.15
N ILE A 352 -11.83 -35.33 13.90
CA ILE A 352 -11.05 -35.49 12.67
C ILE A 352 -10.53 -36.92 12.53
N GLU A 353 -10.04 -37.55 13.62
CA GLU A 353 -9.54 -38.94 13.62
C GLU A 353 -10.52 -39.94 12.99
N ASN A 354 -11.83 -39.72 13.14
CA ASN A 354 -12.87 -40.58 12.55
C ASN A 354 -13.07 -40.38 11.04
N HIS A 355 -12.58 -39.27 10.48
CA HIS A 355 -12.72 -38.89 9.08
C HIS A 355 -11.44 -39.09 8.28
N LEU A 356 -10.33 -39.49 8.93
CA LEU A 356 -9.06 -39.66 8.25
C LEU A 356 -9.01 -40.93 7.41
N ALA A 357 -8.64 -40.74 6.15
CA ALA A 357 -8.25 -41.84 5.28
C ALA A 357 -6.91 -42.44 5.78
N PRO A 358 -6.62 -43.73 5.55
CA PRO A 358 -5.39 -44.39 6.00
C PRO A 358 -4.07 -43.73 5.54
N GLN A 359 -4.14 -42.91 4.49
CA GLN A 359 -2.98 -42.20 3.92
C GLN A 359 -2.79 -40.78 4.48
N GLN A 360 -3.72 -40.30 5.31
CA GLN A 360 -3.66 -39.00 5.96
C GLN A 360 -3.04 -39.13 7.36
N SER A 361 -2.37 -38.09 7.83
CA SER A 361 -1.76 -38.07 9.17
C SER A 361 -1.82 -36.68 9.78
N PHE A 362 -1.80 -36.63 11.11
CA PHE A 362 -1.54 -35.40 11.83
C PHE A 362 -0.05 -35.06 11.74
N PHE A 363 0.21 -33.77 11.60
CA PHE A 363 1.55 -33.20 11.62
C PHE A 363 1.77 -32.41 12.89
N HIS A 364 2.94 -32.60 13.50
CA HIS A 364 3.33 -31.82 14.67
C HIS A 364 4.00 -30.53 14.22
N LEU A 365 3.40 -29.38 14.54
CA LEU A 365 4.00 -28.08 14.27
C LEU A 365 4.99 -27.69 15.37
N GLN A 366 6.23 -27.42 14.98
CA GLN A 366 7.26 -26.89 15.87
C GLN A 366 7.18 -25.35 15.97
N ARG A 367 8.03 -24.78 16.82
CA ARG A 367 8.15 -23.31 16.99
C ARG A 367 8.48 -22.61 15.68
N HIS A 368 8.06 -21.35 15.56
CA HIS A 368 8.28 -20.51 14.38
C HIS A 368 9.75 -20.31 14.00
N ASP A 369 10.66 -20.39 14.96
CA ASP A 369 12.11 -20.25 14.80
C ASP A 369 12.85 -21.59 14.69
N SER A 370 12.10 -22.69 14.53
CA SER A 370 12.70 -23.99 14.26
C SER A 370 13.25 -24.06 12.83
N GLY A 371 14.41 -24.70 12.68
CA GLY A 371 14.96 -25.05 11.38
C GLY A 371 14.11 -26.08 10.63
N ASP A 372 13.13 -26.71 11.26
CA ASP A 372 12.12 -27.50 10.57
C ASP A 372 10.77 -27.41 11.27
N ARG A 373 9.83 -26.69 10.66
CA ARG A 373 8.57 -26.37 11.34
C ARG A 373 7.58 -27.54 11.35
N LEU A 374 7.74 -28.54 10.48
CA LEU A 374 6.86 -29.70 10.44
C LEU A 374 7.60 -30.96 10.89
N ALA A 375 7.06 -31.68 11.87
CA ALA A 375 7.63 -32.92 12.38
C ALA A 375 6.70 -34.14 12.18
N ARG A 376 7.35 -35.31 12.23
CA ARG A 376 6.92 -36.66 11.83
C ARG A 376 5.43 -36.98 12.00
N ARG A 377 4.90 -37.67 10.98
CA ARG A 377 3.53 -38.18 10.85
C ARG A 377 3.10 -39.00 12.07
N SER A 378 2.05 -38.55 12.78
CA SER A 378 1.38 -39.34 13.80
C SER A 378 -0.04 -39.70 13.35
N SER A 379 -0.51 -40.89 13.71
CA SER A 379 -1.91 -41.29 13.53
C SER A 379 -2.84 -40.65 14.57
N THR A 380 -2.28 -40.06 15.62
CA THR A 380 -3.02 -39.45 16.73
C THR A 380 -2.51 -38.05 17.01
N TYR A 381 -3.42 -37.13 17.32
CA TYR A 381 -3.05 -35.77 17.72
C TYR A 381 -2.34 -35.78 19.09
N GLU A 382 -1.19 -35.10 19.16
CA GLU A 382 -0.42 -34.99 20.40
C GLU A 382 -0.77 -33.71 21.17
N SER A 383 -0.46 -32.55 20.60
CA SER A 383 -0.75 -31.22 21.17
C SER A 383 -0.48 -30.10 20.15
N GLY A 384 -0.91 -28.87 20.44
CA GLY A 384 -0.62 -27.69 19.61
C GLY A 384 -1.59 -27.49 18.43
N GLU A 385 -1.09 -26.80 17.40
CA GLU A 385 -1.88 -26.51 16.19
C GLU A 385 -2.21 -27.77 15.40
N ILE A 386 -3.43 -27.85 14.86
CA ILE A 386 -3.85 -28.98 14.03
C ILE A 386 -3.49 -28.70 12.57
N PHE A 387 -2.66 -29.57 12.02
CA PHE A 387 -2.47 -29.69 10.58
C PHE A 387 -2.57 -31.16 10.18
N VAL A 388 -3.39 -31.46 9.19
CA VAL A 388 -3.72 -32.83 8.81
C VAL A 388 -3.81 -33.00 7.29
N GLY A 389 -3.20 -34.05 6.76
CA GLY A 389 -3.17 -34.27 5.31
C GLY A 389 -2.10 -35.24 4.85
N TRP A 390 -1.53 -34.97 3.67
CA TRP A 390 -0.51 -35.80 3.01
C TRP A 390 0.88 -35.17 3.07
N TRP A 391 1.90 -36.01 2.89
CA TRP A 391 3.30 -35.62 2.92
C TRP A 391 4.09 -36.31 1.81
N TRP A 392 5.10 -35.63 1.30
CA TRP A 392 6.03 -36.10 0.30
C TRP A 392 7.46 -35.81 0.76
N ASP A 393 8.31 -36.83 0.78
CA ASP A 393 9.68 -36.73 1.30
C ASP A 393 10.67 -36.06 0.32
N ASP A 394 10.45 -36.12 -1.01
CA ASP A 394 11.20 -35.33 -2.02
C ASP A 394 10.60 -35.41 -3.45
N ASP A 395 10.92 -36.48 -4.19
CA ASP A 395 10.85 -36.56 -5.67
C ASP A 395 9.44 -36.69 -6.25
N ALA A 396 8.45 -36.94 -5.39
CA ALA A 396 7.08 -37.20 -5.81
C ALA A 396 6.21 -35.94 -5.90
N ALA A 397 6.68 -34.79 -5.39
CA ALA A 397 5.97 -33.51 -5.48
C ALA A 397 6.78 -32.42 -6.20
N LEU A 398 8.11 -32.42 -6.05
CA LEU A 398 8.95 -31.41 -6.68
C LEU A 398 9.23 -31.76 -8.15
N GLY A 399 9.12 -30.78 -9.04
CA GLY A 399 9.34 -30.99 -10.47
C GLY A 399 8.21 -31.69 -11.22
N ASP A 400 7.12 -32.07 -10.54
CA ASP A 400 5.98 -32.72 -11.18
C ASP A 400 4.90 -31.70 -11.59
N PRO A 401 4.67 -31.46 -12.90
CA PRO A 401 3.61 -30.56 -13.35
C PRO A 401 2.20 -31.11 -13.09
N THR A 402 2.06 -32.43 -12.87
CA THR A 402 0.77 -33.08 -12.59
C THR A 402 0.35 -32.98 -11.13
N LEU A 403 1.26 -32.56 -10.23
CA LEU A 403 0.97 -32.33 -8.82
C LEU A 403 -0.25 -31.43 -8.63
N GLY A 404 -0.45 -30.44 -9.51
CA GLY A 404 -1.58 -29.52 -9.40
C GLY A 404 -2.93 -30.24 -9.45
N THR A 405 -3.06 -31.24 -10.33
CA THR A 405 -4.26 -32.08 -10.43
C THR A 405 -4.43 -32.94 -9.19
N ASP A 406 -3.36 -33.58 -8.71
CA ASP A 406 -3.39 -34.39 -7.49
C ASP A 406 -3.80 -33.57 -6.25
N LEU A 407 -3.29 -32.34 -6.12
CA LEU A 407 -3.65 -31.42 -5.04
C LEU A 407 -5.13 -31.01 -5.10
N VAL A 408 -5.68 -30.77 -6.30
CA VAL A 408 -7.10 -30.45 -6.49
C VAL A 408 -7.98 -31.65 -6.12
N GLU A 409 -7.61 -32.87 -6.52
CA GLU A 409 -8.31 -34.10 -6.12
C GLU A 409 -8.24 -34.34 -4.60
N LYS A 410 -7.09 -34.07 -3.99
CA LYS A 410 -6.89 -34.14 -2.53
C LYS A 410 -7.68 -33.06 -1.79
N ALA A 411 -7.81 -31.86 -2.36
CA ALA A 411 -8.61 -30.79 -1.78
C ALA A 411 -10.09 -31.19 -1.68
N ALA A 412 -10.64 -31.83 -2.73
CA ALA A 412 -12.00 -32.36 -2.70
C ALA A 412 -12.20 -33.37 -1.56
N GLN A 413 -11.21 -34.22 -1.28
CA GLN A 413 -11.24 -35.18 -0.17
C GLN A 413 -11.17 -34.52 1.21
N LEU A 414 -10.56 -33.34 1.31
CA LEU A 414 -10.43 -32.59 2.56
C LEU A 414 -11.62 -31.68 2.87
N GLY A 415 -12.56 -31.52 1.93
CA GLY A 415 -13.80 -30.75 2.11
C GLY A 415 -14.54 -31.02 3.43
N PRO A 416 -14.80 -32.29 3.81
CA PRO A 416 -15.43 -32.60 5.09
C PRO A 416 -14.60 -32.18 6.31
N VAL A 417 -13.26 -32.30 6.23
CA VAL A 417 -12.36 -31.95 7.33
C VAL A 417 -12.32 -30.43 7.55
N ILE A 418 -12.25 -29.64 6.47
CA ILE A 418 -12.25 -28.18 6.58
C ILE A 418 -13.61 -27.63 7.06
N GLU A 419 -14.73 -28.29 6.71
CA GLU A 419 -16.04 -27.99 7.28
C GLU A 419 -16.12 -28.34 8.77
N LEU A 420 -15.53 -29.46 9.21
CA LEU A 420 -15.44 -29.78 10.64
C LEU A 420 -14.64 -28.73 11.41
N CYS A 421 -13.50 -28.28 10.87
CA CYS A 421 -12.71 -27.19 11.45
C CYS A 421 -13.55 -25.90 11.54
N SER A 422 -14.25 -25.54 10.45
CA SER A 422 -15.12 -24.37 10.39
C SER A 422 -16.30 -24.48 11.36
N ALA A 423 -16.89 -25.67 11.50
CA ALA A 423 -17.95 -25.96 12.45
C ALA A 423 -17.46 -25.94 13.90
N ALA A 424 -16.23 -26.38 14.18
CA ALA A 424 -15.65 -26.32 15.52
C ALA A 424 -15.35 -24.88 15.93
N GLN A 425 -14.86 -24.04 15.01
CA GLN A 425 -14.74 -22.60 15.26
C GLN A 425 -16.09 -21.93 15.46
N ARG A 426 -17.09 -22.24 14.61
CA ARG A 426 -18.47 -21.78 14.80
C ARG A 426 -19.04 -22.24 16.14
N ARG A 427 -18.74 -23.45 16.62
CA ARG A 427 -19.14 -23.97 17.95
C ARG A 427 -18.41 -23.28 19.10
N ALA A 428 -17.13 -22.95 18.91
CA ALA A 428 -16.37 -22.17 19.89
C ALA A 428 -16.88 -20.73 19.99
N THR A 429 -17.44 -20.17 18.91
CA THR A 429 -18.08 -18.85 18.90
C THR A 429 -19.58 -18.88 19.21
N SER A 430 -20.26 -20.01 19.01
CA SER A 430 -21.67 -20.23 19.36
C SER A 430 -21.81 -20.97 20.68
N THR A 431 -21.94 -20.20 21.76
CA THR A 431 -22.74 -20.68 22.88
C THR A 431 -24.21 -20.64 22.43
N GLU A 432 -24.84 -21.82 22.41
CA GLU A 432 -26.25 -22.15 22.12
C GLU A 432 -26.66 -22.36 20.64
N GLY A 433 -27.14 -23.59 20.36
CA GLY A 433 -27.42 -24.18 19.05
C GLY A 433 -28.63 -23.61 18.30
N THR A 434 -28.90 -23.99 17.05
CA THR A 434 -29.44 -25.32 16.67
C THR A 434 -29.35 -25.52 15.14
N SER A 435 -29.34 -26.79 14.73
CA SER A 435 -29.12 -27.40 13.40
C SER A 435 -30.09 -27.05 12.26
N ALA A 436 -29.57 -27.26 11.04
CA ALA A 436 -30.16 -27.06 9.71
C ALA A 436 -31.49 -27.77 9.39
N GLY A 437 -32.29 -27.09 8.56
CA GLY A 437 -33.40 -27.62 7.75
C GLY A 437 -33.72 -26.60 6.65
N ILE A 438 -34.04 -27.06 5.43
CA ILE A 438 -34.41 -26.20 4.31
C ILE A 438 -35.64 -25.37 4.71
N VAL A 439 -35.43 -24.09 4.95
CA VAL A 439 -36.48 -23.12 5.23
C VAL A 439 -36.29 -22.01 4.22
N THR A 440 -37.36 -21.67 3.49
CA THR A 440 -37.58 -20.31 3.00
C THR A 440 -37.52 -19.39 4.20
N SER A 441 -36.32 -19.03 4.66
CA SER A 441 -36.16 -18.21 5.83
C SER A 441 -36.54 -16.81 5.42
N THR A 442 -37.72 -16.38 5.84
CA THR A 442 -37.87 -15.02 6.35
C THR A 442 -36.66 -14.76 7.23
N VAL A 443 -35.68 -14.04 6.67
CA VAL A 443 -34.51 -13.55 7.39
C VAL A 443 -35.06 -12.88 8.65
N ASP A 444 -34.54 -13.24 9.83
CA ASP A 444 -34.89 -12.53 11.05
C ASP A 444 -34.26 -11.13 10.97
N THR A 445 -34.96 -10.21 10.35
CA THR A 445 -34.52 -8.82 10.16
C THR A 445 -34.69 -7.97 11.41
N GLY A 446 -35.03 -8.55 12.57
CA GLY A 446 -35.20 -7.82 13.83
C GLY A 446 -33.94 -7.05 14.23
N TRP A 447 -32.76 -7.61 13.94
CA TRP A 447 -31.48 -6.95 14.20
C TRP A 447 -31.23 -5.73 13.31
N LEU A 448 -31.71 -5.75 12.05
CA LEU A 448 -31.54 -4.65 11.11
C LEU A 448 -32.29 -3.40 11.55
N ALA A 449 -33.47 -3.55 12.15
CA ALA A 449 -34.20 -2.42 12.72
C ALA A 449 -33.40 -1.74 13.85
N GLY A 450 -32.74 -2.53 14.70
CA GLY A 450 -31.82 -2.03 15.73
C GLY A 450 -30.61 -1.32 15.12
N ARG A 451 -29.98 -1.91 14.10
CA ARG A 451 -28.87 -1.28 13.37
C ARG A 451 -29.27 0.00 12.65
N ALA A 452 -30.45 0.06 12.04
CA ALA A 452 -30.97 1.28 11.42
C ALA A 452 -31.20 2.39 12.46
N GLN A 453 -31.60 2.05 13.69
CA GLN A 453 -31.63 3.02 14.78
C GLN A 453 -30.22 3.47 15.19
N THR A 454 -29.25 2.56 15.27
CA THR A 454 -27.84 2.89 15.55
C THR A 454 -27.26 3.80 14.47
N PHE A 455 -27.49 3.49 13.20
CA PHE A 455 -27.12 4.33 12.06
C PHE A 455 -27.67 5.75 12.22
N ARG A 456 -28.97 5.89 12.51
CA ARG A 456 -29.59 7.22 12.73
C ARG A 456 -29.04 7.96 13.96
N LYS A 457 -28.54 7.24 14.96
CA LYS A 457 -27.91 7.83 16.16
C LYS A 457 -26.47 8.27 15.88
N GLN A 458 -25.67 7.44 15.21
CA GLN A 458 -24.28 7.72 14.89
C GLN A 458 -24.15 8.74 13.75
N ARG A 459 -25.08 8.71 12.78
CA ARG A 459 -25.21 9.63 11.66
C ARG A 459 -26.66 10.11 11.58
N PRO A 460 -27.00 11.25 12.20
CA PRO A 460 -28.34 11.83 12.12
C PRO A 460 -28.77 11.99 10.65
N TYR A 461 -29.74 11.19 10.20
CA TYR A 461 -30.19 11.15 8.80
C TYR A 461 -31.64 11.66 8.67
N PRO A 462 -31.97 12.45 7.64
CA PRO A 462 -31.06 13.01 6.64
C PRO A 462 -30.23 14.17 7.21
N THR A 463 -28.99 14.29 6.74
CA THR A 463 -28.17 15.50 6.93
C THR A 463 -28.44 16.52 5.81
N ASP A 464 -28.03 17.77 5.98
CA ASP A 464 -28.07 18.78 4.90
C ASP A 464 -27.31 18.31 3.65
N LYS A 465 -26.24 17.54 3.85
CA LYS A 465 -25.48 16.92 2.76
C LYS A 465 -26.30 15.86 2.01
N ASP A 466 -27.07 15.04 2.72
CA ASP A 466 -27.96 14.05 2.09
C ASP A 466 -29.02 14.74 1.22
N ALA A 467 -29.57 15.88 1.68
CA ALA A 467 -30.49 16.69 0.91
C ALA A 467 -29.85 17.22 -0.39
N ILE A 468 -28.60 17.69 -0.34
CA ILE A 468 -27.84 18.12 -1.53
C ILE A 468 -27.65 16.97 -2.53
N HIS A 469 -27.36 15.75 -2.06
CA HIS A 469 -27.24 14.60 -2.97
C HIS A 469 -28.57 14.25 -3.64
N GLN A 470 -29.69 14.34 -2.92
CA GLN A 470 -31.03 14.11 -3.47
C GLN A 470 -31.45 15.23 -4.45
N GLU A 471 -31.09 16.49 -4.18
CA GLU A 471 -31.29 17.61 -5.10
C GLU A 471 -30.47 17.42 -6.39
N ARG A 472 -29.18 17.10 -6.29
CA ARG A 472 -28.32 16.79 -7.44
C ARG A 472 -28.86 15.61 -8.26
N ARG A 473 -29.38 14.57 -7.61
CA ARG A 473 -30.06 13.47 -8.32
C ARG A 473 -31.26 13.96 -9.11
N SER A 474 -32.06 14.87 -8.54
CA SER A 474 -33.25 15.41 -9.20
C SER A 474 -32.86 16.26 -10.41
N GLU A 475 -31.81 17.07 -10.30
CA GLU A 475 -31.22 17.81 -11.42
C GLU A 475 -30.77 16.86 -12.56
N PHE A 476 -29.99 15.82 -12.23
CA PHE A 476 -29.54 14.83 -13.21
C PHE A 476 -30.71 14.05 -13.84
N ALA A 477 -31.74 13.72 -13.07
CA ALA A 477 -32.91 12.99 -13.56
C ALA A 477 -33.72 13.83 -14.57
N GLN A 478 -33.86 15.14 -14.33
CA GLN A 478 -34.53 16.05 -15.27
C GLN A 478 -33.83 16.08 -16.64
N ALA A 479 -32.50 16.07 -16.64
CA ALA A 479 -31.68 16.03 -17.86
C ALA A 479 -31.73 14.69 -18.61
N MET A 480 -32.24 13.61 -17.99
CA MET A 480 -32.31 12.26 -18.58
C MET A 480 -33.75 11.75 -18.74
N THR A 481 -34.74 12.65 -18.76
CA THR A 481 -36.12 12.31 -19.15
C THR A 481 -36.19 11.90 -20.61
N ALA A 482 -37.21 11.11 -20.99
CA ALA A 482 -37.36 10.64 -22.37
C ALA A 482 -37.38 11.80 -23.38
N GLU A 483 -38.01 12.92 -23.01
CA GLU A 483 -38.03 14.16 -23.79
C GLU A 483 -36.67 14.87 -23.79
N ALA A 484 -36.03 15.06 -22.63
CA ALA A 484 -34.77 15.80 -22.53
C ALA A 484 -33.60 15.12 -23.23
N LEU A 485 -33.61 13.79 -23.38
CA LEU A 485 -32.58 13.07 -24.13
C LEU A 485 -32.51 13.46 -25.62
N GLY A 486 -33.50 14.16 -26.17
CA GLY A 486 -33.44 14.70 -27.53
C GLY A 486 -32.52 15.91 -27.69
N ASP A 487 -32.25 16.62 -26.58
CA ASP A 487 -31.31 17.74 -26.48
C ASP A 487 -30.58 17.61 -25.14
N LEU A 488 -29.77 16.56 -25.02
CA LEU A 488 -29.10 16.18 -23.78
C LEU A 488 -28.15 17.31 -23.35
N ASP A 489 -28.35 17.84 -22.14
CA ASP A 489 -27.37 18.71 -21.49
C ASP A 489 -26.10 17.91 -21.19
N PHE A 490 -25.15 17.98 -22.12
CA PHE A 490 -23.95 17.19 -22.08
C PHE A 490 -23.01 17.59 -20.93
N ALA A 491 -23.05 18.86 -20.51
CA ALA A 491 -22.25 19.34 -19.39
C ALA A 491 -22.78 18.74 -18.07
N LEU A 492 -24.09 18.76 -17.88
CA LEU A 492 -24.74 18.17 -16.72
C LEU A 492 -24.63 16.64 -16.70
N PHE A 493 -24.76 15.99 -17.86
CA PHE A 493 -24.52 14.56 -18.04
C PHE A 493 -23.07 14.16 -17.66
N ARG A 494 -22.09 14.95 -18.10
CA ARG A 494 -20.67 14.74 -17.75
C ARG A 494 -20.38 14.96 -16.27
N LYS A 495 -21.07 15.94 -15.66
CA LYS A 495 -21.02 16.18 -14.20
C LYS A 495 -21.57 15.00 -13.41
N MET A 496 -22.62 14.34 -13.91
CA MET A 496 -23.22 13.16 -13.27
C MET A 496 -22.20 12.01 -13.17
N TYR A 497 -21.58 11.56 -14.26
CA TYR A 497 -20.72 10.37 -14.18
C TYR A 497 -19.29 10.64 -13.67
N ASN A 498 -18.81 11.89 -13.68
CA ASN A 498 -17.51 12.26 -13.12
C ASN A 498 -17.58 12.74 -11.66
N GLY A 499 -18.74 13.24 -11.22
CA GLY A 499 -18.91 13.83 -9.90
C GLY A 499 -19.44 12.85 -8.85
N ASN A 500 -19.32 13.27 -7.59
CA ASN A 500 -19.85 12.55 -6.42
C ASN A 500 -21.35 12.84 -6.17
N GLY A 501 -22.00 13.62 -7.04
CA GLY A 501 -23.45 13.86 -6.99
C GLY A 501 -24.19 12.54 -7.08
N TYR A 502 -24.94 12.21 -6.03
CA TYR A 502 -25.61 10.91 -5.85
C TYR A 502 -24.69 9.67 -5.98
N GLY A 503 -23.51 9.70 -5.35
CA GLY A 503 -22.55 8.58 -5.32
C GLY A 503 -21.57 8.59 -6.52
N ALA A 504 -20.43 7.90 -6.42
CA ALA A 504 -19.40 7.90 -7.47
C ALA A 504 -19.30 6.52 -8.17
N PRO A 505 -19.32 6.44 -9.51
CA PRO A 505 -19.12 5.19 -10.23
C PRO A 505 -17.63 4.84 -10.43
N GLY A 506 -16.72 5.64 -9.87
CA GLY A 506 -15.26 5.52 -10.04
C GLY A 506 -14.70 6.39 -11.19
N PRO A 507 -13.37 6.40 -11.41
CA PRO A 507 -12.73 7.26 -12.41
C PRO A 507 -13.11 6.92 -13.87
N GLN A 508 -13.58 7.91 -14.63
CA GLN A 508 -14.14 7.72 -15.99
C GLN A 508 -13.23 8.25 -17.12
N ALA A 509 -11.92 7.99 -17.05
CA ALA A 509 -10.95 8.52 -18.03
C ALA A 509 -11.21 8.05 -19.47
N ARG A 510 -11.61 6.78 -19.65
CA ARG A 510 -11.90 6.21 -20.99
C ARG A 510 -13.20 6.78 -21.58
N LEU A 511 -14.25 6.89 -20.77
CA LEU A 511 -15.54 7.44 -21.18
C LEU A 511 -15.42 8.92 -21.58
N ASN A 512 -14.69 9.70 -20.78
CA ASN A 512 -14.39 11.09 -21.10
C ASN A 512 -13.65 11.26 -22.43
N ARG A 513 -12.72 10.34 -22.76
CA ARG A 513 -12.05 10.34 -24.06
C ARG A 513 -13.04 10.07 -25.19
N SER A 514 -13.88 9.04 -25.05
CA SER A 514 -14.84 8.69 -26.10
C SER A 514 -15.82 9.80 -26.41
N PHE A 515 -16.30 10.54 -25.42
CA PHE A 515 -17.19 11.68 -25.67
C PHE A 515 -16.48 12.93 -26.17
N ASN A 516 -15.18 13.08 -25.96
CA ASN A 516 -14.43 14.17 -26.56
C ASN A 516 -14.18 13.93 -28.06
N GLU A 517 -14.22 12.66 -28.49
CA GLU A 517 -13.91 12.23 -29.87
C GLU A 517 -15.16 11.88 -30.69
N ILE A 518 -16.36 11.89 -30.08
CA ILE A 518 -17.61 11.46 -30.72
C ILE A 518 -18.08 12.47 -31.77
N ALA A 519 -18.50 11.99 -32.95
CA ALA A 519 -19.13 12.85 -33.95
C ALA A 519 -20.57 13.22 -33.56
N ALA A 520 -21.08 14.35 -34.04
CA ALA A 520 -22.45 14.79 -33.73
C ALA A 520 -23.53 13.74 -34.09
N ALA A 521 -23.42 13.09 -35.26
CA ALA A 521 -24.33 12.03 -35.66
C ALA A 521 -24.25 10.77 -34.79
N GLU A 522 -23.07 10.48 -34.22
CA GLU A 522 -22.88 9.38 -33.27
C GLU A 522 -23.43 9.73 -31.88
N LEU A 523 -23.40 11.02 -31.51
CA LEU A 523 -24.00 11.53 -30.29
C LEU A 523 -25.53 11.46 -30.35
N ASP A 524 -26.14 11.80 -31.49
CA ASP A 524 -27.59 11.67 -31.69
C ASP A 524 -28.03 10.20 -31.53
N LYS A 525 -27.29 9.29 -32.17
CA LYS A 525 -27.52 7.84 -32.03
C LYS A 525 -27.34 7.36 -30.59
N PHE A 526 -26.30 7.83 -29.91
CA PHE A 526 -26.07 7.54 -28.49
C PHE A 526 -27.26 7.98 -27.63
N CYS A 527 -27.82 9.17 -27.88
CA CYS A 527 -28.98 9.68 -27.15
C CYS A 527 -30.24 8.83 -27.41
N GLU A 528 -30.46 8.37 -28.64
CA GLU A 528 -31.57 7.44 -28.98
C GLU A 528 -31.44 6.10 -28.25
N GLU A 529 -30.25 5.50 -28.29
CA GLU A 529 -29.97 4.23 -27.62
C GLU A 529 -29.99 4.36 -26.09
N LEU A 530 -29.53 5.49 -25.55
CA LEU A 530 -29.65 5.81 -24.13
C LEU A 530 -31.12 5.97 -23.71
N ARG A 531 -31.96 6.57 -24.57
CA ARG A 531 -33.40 6.66 -24.35
C ARG A 531 -34.03 5.27 -24.32
N GLU A 532 -33.69 4.39 -25.25
CA GLU A 532 -34.16 3.00 -25.25
C GLU A 532 -33.67 2.25 -23.99
N PHE A 533 -32.41 2.43 -23.60
CA PHE A 533 -31.85 1.81 -22.40
C PHE A 533 -32.56 2.27 -21.12
N LEU A 534 -32.91 3.55 -20.98
CA LEU A 534 -33.52 4.07 -19.75
C LEU A 534 -35.05 3.89 -19.72
N TRP A 535 -35.71 4.08 -20.86
CA TRP A 535 -37.17 4.21 -20.95
C TRP A 535 -37.86 3.16 -21.84
N GLY A 536 -37.11 2.23 -22.43
CA GLY A 536 -37.68 1.18 -23.28
C GLY A 536 -38.59 0.20 -22.52
N ASP A 537 -39.57 -0.35 -23.23
CA ASP A 537 -40.60 -1.25 -22.69
C ASP A 537 -40.08 -2.66 -22.36
N GLU A 538 -38.88 -3.01 -22.84
CA GLU A 538 -38.26 -4.30 -22.57
C GLU A 538 -37.81 -4.44 -21.11
N PRO A 539 -37.72 -5.69 -20.60
CA PRO A 539 -37.12 -5.96 -19.30
C PRO A 539 -35.73 -5.32 -19.17
N VAL A 540 -35.50 -4.63 -18.06
CA VAL A 540 -34.24 -3.89 -17.82
C VAL A 540 -33.00 -4.80 -17.88
N GLU A 541 -33.13 -6.09 -17.55
CA GLU A 541 -32.06 -7.08 -17.70
C GLU A 541 -31.60 -7.23 -19.15
N GLN A 542 -32.56 -7.26 -20.09
CA GLN A 542 -32.29 -7.38 -21.53
C GLN A 542 -31.67 -6.09 -22.07
N ARG A 543 -32.22 -4.92 -21.66
CA ARG A 543 -31.65 -3.61 -22.00
C ARG A 543 -30.22 -3.44 -21.47
N LEU A 544 -29.95 -3.87 -20.23
CA LEU A 544 -28.62 -3.81 -19.62
C LEU A 544 -27.63 -4.76 -20.30
N THR A 545 -28.06 -5.99 -20.63
CA THR A 545 -27.24 -6.96 -21.36
C THR A 545 -26.82 -6.36 -22.71
N ARG A 546 -27.79 -5.84 -23.45
CA ARG A 546 -27.60 -5.15 -24.74
C ARG A 546 -26.64 -3.95 -24.63
N ALA A 547 -26.77 -3.14 -23.57
CA ALA A 547 -25.87 -2.00 -23.33
C ALA A 547 -24.43 -2.43 -22.99
N LEU A 548 -24.24 -3.56 -22.31
CA LEU A 548 -22.93 -4.08 -21.90
C LEU A 548 -22.19 -4.82 -23.02
N ASP A 549 -22.91 -5.47 -23.94
CA ASP A 549 -22.34 -6.27 -25.04
C ASP A 549 -21.71 -5.43 -26.17
N ARG A 550 -21.62 -4.10 -26.00
CA ARG A 550 -20.90 -3.14 -26.87
C ARG A 550 -21.37 -3.06 -28.33
N GLU A 551 -22.42 -3.77 -28.72
CA GLU A 551 -22.97 -3.70 -30.09
C GLU A 551 -23.79 -2.44 -30.36
N ILE A 552 -24.12 -1.68 -29.32
CA ILE A 552 -25.18 -0.67 -29.38
C ILE A 552 -24.54 0.71 -29.22
N LEU A 553 -23.99 1.00 -28.04
CA LEU A 553 -23.38 2.30 -27.74
C LEU A 553 -21.90 2.25 -28.14
N ASN A 554 -21.52 2.81 -29.29
CA ASN A 554 -20.12 2.86 -29.78
C ASN A 554 -19.16 3.73 -28.92
N VAL A 555 -19.50 3.94 -27.65
CA VAL A 555 -18.82 4.79 -26.68
C VAL A 555 -17.97 3.92 -25.74
N LYS A 556 -16.65 3.97 -25.90
CA LYS A 556 -15.73 3.17 -25.09
C LYS A 556 -15.69 3.71 -23.66
N GLY A 557 -15.67 2.79 -22.69
CA GLY A 557 -15.60 3.15 -21.27
C GLY A 557 -16.97 3.34 -20.60
N LEU A 558 -18.08 3.15 -21.33
CA LEU A 558 -19.40 3.04 -20.73
C LEU A 558 -19.53 1.67 -20.04
N GLY A 559 -19.14 1.62 -18.77
CA GLY A 559 -19.12 0.40 -17.96
C GLY A 559 -20.37 0.21 -17.12
N GLU A 560 -20.48 -0.98 -16.54
CA GLU A 560 -21.59 -1.42 -15.68
C GLU A 560 -21.93 -0.44 -14.56
N SER A 561 -20.94 0.05 -13.81
CA SER A 561 -21.18 1.02 -12.72
C SER A 561 -21.77 2.35 -13.20
N VAL A 562 -21.44 2.79 -14.41
CA VAL A 562 -21.98 4.04 -14.98
C VAL A 562 -23.44 3.83 -15.41
N LEU A 563 -23.73 2.71 -16.06
CA LEU A 563 -25.10 2.32 -16.44
C LEU A 563 -26.00 2.13 -15.21
N MET A 564 -25.50 1.48 -14.16
CA MET A 564 -26.22 1.33 -12.90
C MET A 564 -26.46 2.67 -12.21
N LYS A 565 -25.51 3.62 -12.28
CA LYS A 565 -25.72 4.98 -11.76
C LYS A 565 -26.82 5.71 -12.52
N MET A 566 -26.88 5.59 -13.85
CA MET A 566 -27.96 6.19 -14.65
C MET A 566 -29.32 5.63 -14.25
N LEU A 567 -29.44 4.31 -14.08
CA LEU A 567 -30.67 3.67 -13.60
C LEU A 567 -31.06 4.13 -12.19
N ALA A 568 -30.11 4.25 -11.25
CA ALA A 568 -30.36 4.76 -9.90
C ALA A 568 -30.76 6.24 -9.87
N VAL A 569 -30.23 7.04 -10.80
CA VAL A 569 -30.63 8.44 -10.96
C VAL A 569 -32.01 8.54 -11.57
N VAL A 570 -32.35 7.80 -12.62
CA VAL A 570 -33.64 7.96 -13.32
C VAL A 570 -34.79 7.26 -12.59
N HIS A 571 -34.54 6.05 -12.07
CA HIS A 571 -35.52 5.16 -11.45
C HIS A 571 -35.16 4.83 -9.99
N PRO A 572 -35.13 5.85 -9.09
CA PRO A 572 -34.72 5.68 -7.69
C PRO A 572 -35.74 4.88 -6.86
N ASP A 573 -36.95 4.68 -7.38
CA ASP A 573 -37.98 3.80 -6.84
C ASP A 573 -37.64 2.31 -7.03
N ARG A 574 -36.65 2.00 -7.88
CA ARG A 574 -36.19 0.64 -8.11
C ARG A 574 -34.72 0.43 -7.84
N PHE A 575 -33.86 1.38 -8.19
CA PHE A 575 -32.40 1.18 -8.17
C PHE A 575 -31.69 1.90 -7.04
N LEU A 576 -30.79 1.18 -6.39
CA LEU A 576 -29.97 1.68 -5.29
C LEU A 576 -28.72 2.41 -5.80
N PRO A 577 -28.20 3.42 -5.08
CA PRO A 577 -26.91 4.06 -5.36
C PRO A 577 -25.72 3.20 -4.92
N ILE A 578 -25.76 1.90 -5.26
CA ILE A 578 -24.69 0.92 -5.09
C ILE A 578 -24.43 0.37 -6.50
N PHE A 579 -23.32 0.79 -7.13
CA PHE A 579 -23.14 0.58 -8.57
C PHE A 579 -22.38 -0.70 -8.95
N PRO A 580 -21.23 -1.00 -8.31
CA PRO A 580 -20.48 -2.23 -8.63
C PRO A 580 -21.22 -3.49 -8.17
N LEU A 581 -21.15 -4.57 -8.96
CA LEU A 581 -21.64 -5.90 -8.53
C LEU A 581 -20.70 -6.47 -7.47
N ASN A 582 -19.40 -6.47 -7.80
CA ASN A 582 -18.34 -7.14 -7.07
C ASN A 582 -17.46 -6.13 -6.31
N GLY A 583 -16.56 -6.67 -5.49
CA GLY A 583 -15.61 -5.91 -4.66
C GLY A 583 -16.16 -5.65 -3.27
N ASP A 584 -15.29 -5.18 -2.37
CA ASP A 584 -15.55 -5.08 -0.93
C ASP A 584 -16.76 -4.20 -0.57
N MET A 585 -17.15 -3.30 -1.49
CA MET A 585 -18.30 -2.41 -1.37
C MET A 585 -19.32 -2.59 -2.52
N GLY A 586 -19.27 -3.73 -3.20
CA GLY A 586 -20.21 -4.11 -4.25
C GLY A 586 -21.50 -4.70 -3.69
N LYS A 587 -22.51 -4.91 -4.56
CA LYS A 587 -23.79 -5.50 -4.16
C LYS A 587 -23.67 -6.91 -3.59
N GLU A 588 -22.73 -7.74 -4.08
CA GLU A 588 -22.53 -9.10 -3.54
C GLU A 588 -22.06 -9.06 -2.08
N ALA A 589 -21.05 -8.23 -1.78
CA ALA A 589 -20.58 -8.03 -0.43
C ALA A 589 -21.68 -7.46 0.50
N VAL A 590 -22.53 -6.56 -0.02
CA VAL A 590 -23.69 -6.05 0.71
C VAL A 590 -24.74 -7.13 0.97
N LEU A 591 -25.01 -8.01 0.01
CA LEU A 591 -25.92 -9.15 0.19
C LEU A 591 -25.44 -10.08 1.29
N GLU A 592 -24.15 -10.45 1.25
CA GLU A 592 -23.51 -11.26 2.30
C GLU A 592 -23.66 -10.60 3.67
N ARG A 593 -23.38 -9.30 3.77
CA ARG A 593 -23.47 -8.55 5.02
C ARG A 593 -24.90 -8.46 5.57
N LEU A 594 -25.88 -8.45 4.68
CA LEU A 594 -27.31 -8.47 4.99
C LEU A 594 -27.86 -9.89 5.18
N GLU A 595 -27.01 -10.91 5.14
CA GLU A 595 -27.36 -12.32 5.25
C GLU A 595 -28.39 -12.76 4.18
N LEU A 596 -28.35 -12.10 3.03
CA LEU A 596 -29.16 -12.43 1.87
C LEU A 596 -28.41 -13.40 0.97
N ALA A 597 -29.14 -14.33 0.37
CA ALA A 597 -28.57 -15.21 -0.64
C ALA A 597 -27.97 -14.39 -1.79
N ILE A 598 -26.76 -14.75 -2.22
CA ILE A 598 -26.16 -14.20 -3.43
C ILE A 598 -26.89 -14.79 -4.65
N PRO A 599 -27.27 -13.99 -5.66
CA PRO A 599 -27.82 -14.50 -6.91
C PRO A 599 -26.90 -15.56 -7.55
N PRO A 600 -27.46 -16.70 -8.02
CA PRO A 600 -26.67 -17.77 -8.60
C PRO A 600 -25.86 -17.30 -9.82
N ALA A 601 -24.82 -18.05 -10.17
CA ALA A 601 -23.99 -17.76 -11.34
C ALA A 601 -24.84 -17.75 -12.63
N GLY A 602 -24.68 -16.70 -13.45
CA GLY A 602 -25.48 -16.41 -14.63
C GLY A 602 -25.03 -15.12 -15.34
N HIS A 603 -25.79 -14.62 -16.32
CA HIS A 603 -25.46 -13.37 -17.04
C HIS A 603 -25.29 -12.19 -16.06
N ALA A 604 -24.22 -11.42 -16.21
CA ALA A 604 -23.85 -10.34 -15.29
C ALA A 604 -24.98 -9.33 -15.05
N ALA A 605 -25.73 -8.97 -16.11
CA ALA A 605 -26.88 -8.08 -16.02
C ALA A 605 -27.99 -8.64 -15.12
N ALA A 606 -28.34 -9.93 -15.25
CA ALA A 606 -29.36 -10.55 -14.41
C ALA A 606 -28.94 -10.59 -12.93
N ARG A 607 -27.66 -10.90 -12.66
CA ARG A 607 -27.12 -10.87 -11.29
C ARG A 607 -27.17 -9.47 -10.68
N GLN A 608 -26.86 -8.44 -11.47
CA GLN A 608 -26.95 -7.04 -11.06
C GLN A 608 -28.35 -6.60 -10.63
N ILE A 609 -29.36 -6.98 -11.40
CA ILE A 609 -30.76 -6.64 -11.12
C ILE A 609 -31.26 -7.43 -9.91
N GLN A 610 -31.00 -8.74 -9.86
CA GLN A 610 -31.42 -9.58 -8.73
C GLN A 610 -30.77 -9.16 -7.41
N ALA A 611 -29.49 -8.79 -7.44
CA ALA A 611 -28.81 -8.30 -6.24
C ALA A 611 -29.38 -6.96 -5.76
N ASN A 612 -29.65 -6.04 -6.69
CA ASN A 612 -30.30 -4.76 -6.38
C ASN A 612 -31.67 -4.96 -5.73
N ASP A 613 -32.51 -5.80 -6.36
CA ASP A 613 -33.89 -5.98 -5.96
C ASP A 613 -33.97 -6.64 -4.56
N ARG A 614 -33.10 -7.62 -4.28
CA ARG A 614 -33.00 -8.26 -2.95
C ARG A 614 -32.59 -7.29 -1.84
N ILE A 615 -31.53 -6.49 -2.07
CA ILE A 615 -31.08 -5.49 -1.08
C ILE A 615 -32.19 -4.48 -0.84
N ARG A 616 -32.81 -3.99 -1.91
CA ARG A 616 -33.87 -2.99 -1.81
C ARG A 616 -35.08 -3.53 -1.05
N GLU A 617 -35.58 -4.71 -1.42
CA GLU A 617 -36.73 -5.34 -0.78
C GLU A 617 -36.53 -5.48 0.74
N LEU A 618 -35.31 -5.80 1.17
CA LEU A 618 -34.95 -5.89 2.57
C LEU A 618 -34.91 -4.53 3.29
N LEU A 619 -34.38 -3.49 2.63
CA LEU A 619 -34.16 -2.18 3.23
C LEU A 619 -35.37 -1.22 3.11
N GLU A 620 -36.31 -1.50 2.21
CA GLU A 620 -37.51 -0.68 1.97
C GLU A 620 -38.34 -0.46 3.24
N PRO A 621 -38.61 -1.47 4.10
CA PRO A 621 -39.31 -1.24 5.37
C PRO A 621 -38.57 -0.33 6.36
N LEU A 622 -37.23 -0.24 6.26
CA LEU A 622 -36.40 0.57 7.16
C LEU A 622 -36.28 2.02 6.68
N PHE A 623 -36.27 2.21 5.36
CA PHE A 623 -36.11 3.50 4.69
C PHE A 623 -37.07 3.59 3.49
N PRO A 624 -38.38 3.78 3.74
CA PRO A 624 -39.40 3.71 2.69
C PRO A 624 -39.25 4.86 1.69
N GLY A 625 -39.19 4.52 0.40
CA GLY A 625 -39.08 5.47 -0.70
C GLY A 625 -37.74 6.20 -0.80
N ASP A 626 -36.75 5.88 0.04
CA ASP A 626 -35.48 6.61 0.11
C ASP A 626 -34.29 5.70 -0.24
N ALA A 627 -34.06 5.51 -1.55
CA ALA A 627 -32.94 4.72 -2.05
C ALA A 627 -31.58 5.29 -1.63
N TRP A 628 -31.48 6.60 -1.42
CA TRP A 628 -30.26 7.22 -0.91
C TRP A 628 -29.97 6.72 0.52
N ALA A 629 -30.96 6.78 1.40
CA ALA A 629 -30.85 6.26 2.75
C ALA A 629 -30.50 4.76 2.77
N GLN A 630 -31.15 3.97 1.91
CA GLN A 630 -30.88 2.53 1.78
C GLN A 630 -29.42 2.27 1.40
N GLY A 631 -28.89 2.99 0.41
CA GLY A 631 -27.48 2.88 0.00
C GLY A 631 -26.50 3.36 1.07
N GLN A 632 -26.78 4.49 1.74
CA GLN A 632 -25.93 4.98 2.83
C GLN A 632 -25.92 4.04 4.03
N PHE A 633 -27.06 3.45 4.38
CA PHE A 633 -27.16 2.45 5.43
C PHE A 633 -26.40 1.18 5.08
N ALA A 634 -26.54 0.67 3.86
CA ALA A 634 -25.79 -0.49 3.39
C ALA A 634 -24.27 -0.25 3.50
N TYR A 635 -23.77 0.89 3.00
CA TYR A 635 -22.35 1.23 3.11
C TYR A 635 -21.88 1.44 4.55
N TRP A 636 -22.69 2.04 5.41
CA TRP A 636 -22.38 2.14 6.84
C TRP A 636 -22.27 0.76 7.48
N LEU A 637 -23.19 -0.16 7.15
CA LEU A 637 -23.22 -1.52 7.69
C LEU A 637 -22.01 -2.36 7.24
N MET A 638 -21.56 -2.17 5.99
CA MET A 638 -20.33 -2.78 5.47
C MET A 638 -19.10 -2.32 6.27
N ARG A 639 -19.02 -1.02 6.60
CA ARG A 639 -17.87 -0.43 7.32
C ARG A 639 -17.84 -0.77 8.79
N GLU A 640 -19.00 -0.95 9.43
CA GLU A 640 -19.08 -1.39 10.83
C GLU A 640 -18.42 -2.76 11.04
N ALA A 641 -18.41 -3.64 10.04
CA ALA A 641 -17.75 -4.94 10.11
C ALA A 641 -16.21 -4.88 9.99
N GLU A 642 -15.65 -3.76 9.52
CA GLU A 642 -14.20 -3.51 9.49
C GLU A 642 -13.65 -2.95 10.81
N SER A 643 -14.52 -2.55 11.75
CA SER A 643 -14.10 -2.18 13.10
C SER A 643 -13.96 -3.47 13.93
N PRO A 644 -12.74 -3.96 14.23
CA PRO A 644 -12.58 -5.08 15.14
C PRO A 644 -13.23 -4.72 16.48
N ALA A 645 -14.15 -5.59 16.92
CA ALA A 645 -14.54 -5.63 18.32
C ALA A 645 -13.29 -6.02 19.13
N VAL A 646 -13.06 -5.27 20.21
CA VAL A 646 -11.90 -5.28 21.13
C VAL A 646 -10.81 -4.27 20.74
N GLU A 647 -11.03 -3.00 21.09
CA GLU A 647 -9.94 -2.04 21.30
C GLU A 647 -9.12 -2.49 22.51
N GLU A 648 -7.95 -3.09 22.28
CA GLU A 648 -6.84 -2.71 23.15
C GLU A 648 -6.69 -1.20 22.97
N ASP A 649 -6.77 -0.42 24.05
CA ASP A 649 -6.47 1.00 23.99
C ASP A 649 -4.97 1.14 23.62
N LEU A 650 -4.70 1.19 22.31
CA LEU A 650 -3.36 1.31 21.75
C LEU A 650 -2.69 2.61 22.21
N VAL A 651 -3.48 3.60 22.64
CA VAL A 651 -2.99 4.84 23.27
C VAL A 651 -2.55 4.56 24.70
N ALA A 652 -3.29 3.76 25.48
CA ALA A 652 -2.87 3.33 26.82
C ALA A 652 -1.55 2.55 26.79
N GLY A 653 -1.35 1.66 25.81
CA GLY A 653 -0.10 0.91 25.60
C GLY A 653 1.07 1.76 25.06
N LEU A 654 0.83 3.02 24.69
CA LEU A 654 1.83 3.90 24.09
C LEU A 654 2.67 4.64 25.15
N ALA A 655 2.11 4.90 26.33
CA ALA A 655 2.76 5.66 27.40
C ALA A 655 4.11 5.05 27.83
N ASP A 656 4.16 3.73 28.06
CA ASP A 656 5.35 3.01 28.48
C ASP A 656 6.44 2.96 27.40
N ARG A 657 6.03 2.91 26.13
CA ARG A 657 6.96 2.95 24.98
C ARG A 657 7.57 4.33 24.81
N LEU A 658 6.75 5.37 24.97
CA LEU A 658 7.17 6.77 24.84
C LEU A 658 7.82 7.34 26.11
N LEU A 659 7.81 6.59 27.22
CA LEU A 659 8.32 6.98 28.54
C LEU A 659 7.63 8.23 29.14
N VAL A 660 6.43 8.55 28.66
CA VAL A 660 5.59 9.67 29.12
C VAL A 660 4.45 9.17 30.02
N PRO A 661 3.87 10.01 30.88
CA PRO A 661 2.72 9.61 31.71
C PRO A 661 1.49 9.24 30.85
N GLY A 662 0.77 8.17 31.20
CA GLY A 662 -0.47 7.78 30.50
C GLY A 662 -1.54 8.89 30.51
N VAL A 663 -1.69 9.56 31.65
CA VAL A 663 -2.59 10.73 31.83
C VAL A 663 -2.35 11.85 30.81
N PHE A 664 -1.12 11.99 30.31
CA PHE A 664 -0.82 12.97 29.28
C PHE A 664 -1.43 12.57 27.93
N LEU A 665 -1.30 11.30 27.53
CA LEU A 665 -1.87 10.83 26.27
C LEU A 665 -3.40 10.83 26.30
N ASP A 666 -4.00 10.53 27.45
CA ASP A 666 -5.43 10.67 27.69
C ASP A 666 -5.89 12.13 27.50
N GLU A 667 -5.19 13.09 28.12
CA GLU A 667 -5.45 14.52 27.95
C GLU A 667 -5.32 14.94 26.48
N VAL A 668 -4.31 14.46 25.75
CA VAL A 668 -4.16 14.75 24.32
C VAL A 668 -5.34 14.19 23.51
N ARG A 669 -5.84 12.99 23.85
CA ARG A 669 -7.02 12.39 23.19
C ARG A 669 -8.26 13.25 23.45
N ASP A 670 -8.49 13.66 24.69
CA ASP A 670 -9.64 14.52 25.05
C ASP A 670 -9.61 15.86 24.30
N LEU A 671 -8.43 16.48 24.19
CA LEU A 671 -8.24 17.73 23.42
C LEU A 671 -8.49 17.53 21.92
N LEU A 672 -8.09 16.37 21.37
CA LEU A 672 -8.41 15.98 20.01
C LEU A 672 -9.89 15.71 19.82
N GLU A 673 -10.59 15.16 20.81
CA GLU A 673 -12.03 14.95 20.73
C GLU A 673 -12.81 16.27 20.74
N GLU A 674 -12.38 17.24 21.57
CA GLU A 674 -13.01 18.55 21.70
C GLU A 674 -12.90 19.37 20.40
N ARG A 675 -11.67 19.56 19.89
CA ARG A 675 -11.43 20.46 18.75
C ARG A 675 -11.04 19.78 17.47
N LYS A 676 -10.76 18.49 17.45
CA LYS A 676 -10.26 17.75 16.27
C LYS A 676 -8.90 18.22 15.74
N GLN A 677 -8.25 19.18 16.40
CA GLN A 677 -6.92 19.63 16.01
C GLN A 677 -6.04 20.12 17.16
N ILE A 678 -4.78 19.71 17.15
CA ILE A 678 -3.77 20.04 18.16
C ILE A 678 -2.43 20.39 17.51
N ILE A 679 -1.57 21.10 18.25
CA ILE A 679 -0.19 21.39 17.86
C ILE A 679 0.75 21.06 19.01
N PHE A 680 1.71 20.17 18.76
CA PHE A 680 2.85 19.93 19.64
C PHE A 680 3.94 20.96 19.36
N TYR A 681 4.32 21.75 20.36
CA TYR A 681 5.30 22.82 20.18
C TYR A 681 6.40 22.80 21.23
N GLY A 682 7.63 23.10 20.83
CA GLY A 682 8.77 23.14 21.75
C GLY A 682 10.12 23.15 21.02
N PRO A 683 11.24 23.17 21.77
CA PRO A 683 12.58 23.18 21.21
C PRO A 683 12.84 21.97 20.29
N PRO A 684 13.80 22.05 19.35
CA PRO A 684 14.19 20.90 18.54
C PRO A 684 14.72 19.76 19.42
N GLY A 685 14.55 18.52 18.95
CA GLY A 685 15.07 17.33 19.66
C GLY A 685 14.27 16.88 20.89
N THR A 686 13.02 17.33 21.05
CA THR A 686 12.14 16.91 22.17
C THR A 686 11.17 15.77 21.81
N GLY A 687 11.35 15.13 20.65
CA GLY A 687 10.53 13.99 20.25
C GLY A 687 9.13 14.31 19.70
N LYS A 688 8.76 15.59 19.49
CA LYS A 688 7.44 16.03 18.99
C LYS A 688 6.94 15.23 17.79
N THR A 689 7.74 15.16 16.72
CA THR A 689 7.40 14.44 15.49
C THR A 689 7.32 12.93 15.71
N TYR A 690 8.15 12.38 16.58
CA TYR A 690 8.11 10.96 16.92
C TYR A 690 6.81 10.61 17.67
N ILE A 691 6.51 11.34 18.74
CA ILE A 691 5.28 11.16 19.55
C ILE A 691 4.04 11.41 18.69
N ALA A 692 4.03 12.44 17.84
CA ALA A 692 2.90 12.71 16.94
C ALA A 692 2.66 11.57 15.94
N ARG A 693 3.72 10.96 15.40
CA ARG A 693 3.62 9.80 14.50
C ARG A 693 3.09 8.56 15.22
N GLU A 694 3.61 8.27 16.41
CA GLU A 694 3.16 7.12 17.19
C GLU A 694 1.73 7.29 17.70
N LEU A 695 1.34 8.51 18.13
CA LEU A 695 -0.02 8.82 18.53
C LEU A 695 -0.98 8.74 17.34
N ALA A 696 -0.63 9.35 16.21
CA ALA A 696 -1.42 9.21 14.98
C ALA A 696 -1.57 7.72 14.62
N ALA A 697 -0.51 6.93 14.82
CA ALA A 697 -0.53 5.53 14.51
C ALA A 697 -1.47 4.73 15.43
N ALA A 698 -1.48 5.05 16.72
CA ALA A 698 -2.37 4.45 17.71
C ALA A 698 -3.83 4.87 17.50
N LEU A 699 -4.09 6.14 17.17
CA LEU A 699 -5.44 6.67 16.91
C LEU A 699 -6.10 6.10 15.66
N GLN A 700 -5.30 5.70 14.67
CA GLN A 700 -5.83 5.10 13.43
C GLN A 700 -4.82 4.10 12.85
N PRO A 701 -4.84 2.81 13.19
CA PRO A 701 -3.84 1.81 12.77
C PRO A 701 -3.60 1.68 11.26
N ASP A 702 -4.60 1.99 10.43
CA ASP A 702 -4.51 1.88 8.97
C ASP A 702 -3.66 3.03 8.34
N PRO A 703 -2.52 2.72 7.68
CA PRO A 703 -1.73 3.72 6.97
C PRO A 703 -2.49 4.47 5.85
N LEU A 704 -3.54 3.88 5.26
CA LEU A 704 -4.31 4.50 4.18
C LEU A 704 -5.27 5.60 4.68
N ARG A 705 -5.62 5.57 5.97
CA ARG A 705 -6.48 6.54 6.68
C ARG A 705 -5.67 7.60 7.45
N ARG A 706 -4.34 7.55 7.35
CA ARG A 706 -3.43 8.55 7.90
C ARG A 706 -2.60 9.20 6.78
N ARG A 707 -2.34 10.50 6.89
CA ARG A 707 -1.47 11.21 5.96
C ARG A 707 -0.49 12.08 6.71
N THR A 708 0.79 11.98 6.39
CA THR A 708 1.82 12.89 6.89
C THR A 708 2.24 13.84 5.78
N VAL A 709 2.29 15.14 6.09
CA VAL A 709 2.84 16.19 5.24
C VAL A 709 3.82 17.02 6.05
N GLN A 710 4.83 17.57 5.39
CA GLN A 710 5.77 18.51 6.02
C GLN A 710 5.64 19.87 5.33
N PHE A 711 5.48 20.93 6.11
CA PHE A 711 5.38 22.28 5.59
C PHE A 711 6.76 22.90 5.36
N HIS A 712 6.87 23.64 4.28
CA HIS A 712 8.06 24.36 3.87
C HIS A 712 7.68 25.75 3.34
N PRO A 713 8.63 26.70 3.19
CA PRO A 713 8.30 28.07 2.80
C PRO A 713 7.53 28.21 1.49
N SER A 714 7.74 27.29 0.55
CA SER A 714 7.04 27.24 -0.75
C SER A 714 5.70 26.49 -0.73
N THR A 715 5.25 25.94 0.40
CA THR A 715 3.97 25.24 0.47
C THR A 715 2.84 26.25 0.21
N SER A 716 1.94 25.90 -0.71
CA SER A 716 0.82 26.75 -1.13
C SER A 716 -0.53 26.07 -0.87
N TYR A 717 -1.62 26.84 -1.00
CA TYR A 717 -2.98 26.30 -0.94
C TYR A 717 -3.19 25.22 -2.02
N GLU A 718 -2.66 25.48 -3.21
CA GLU A 718 -2.79 24.64 -4.39
C GLU A 718 -2.07 23.29 -4.25
N ASP A 719 -1.02 23.23 -3.42
CA ASP A 719 -0.31 21.99 -3.11
C ASP A 719 -0.98 21.20 -1.98
N PHE A 720 -1.62 21.90 -1.04
CA PHE A 720 -2.15 21.30 0.18
C PHE A 720 -3.61 20.84 0.05
N PHE A 721 -4.45 21.69 -0.57
CA PHE A 721 -5.87 21.43 -0.73
C PHE A 721 -6.24 21.16 -2.18
N GLU A 722 -6.36 22.16 -3.05
CA GLU A 722 -6.73 21.98 -4.46
C GLU A 722 -6.16 23.11 -5.32
N GLY A 723 -5.73 22.81 -6.55
CA GLY A 723 -5.32 23.85 -7.48
C GLY A 723 -5.13 23.36 -8.92
N PHE A 724 -5.23 24.29 -9.87
CA PHE A 724 -5.00 23.98 -11.27
C PHE A 724 -3.53 23.68 -11.53
N ARG A 725 -3.28 22.61 -12.28
CA ARG A 725 -1.95 22.24 -12.76
C ARG A 725 -1.98 22.12 -14.28
N PRO A 726 -1.00 22.69 -14.99
CA PRO A 726 -0.94 22.56 -16.43
C PRO A 726 -0.68 21.11 -16.80
N ARG A 727 -1.45 20.61 -17.75
CA ARG A 727 -1.31 19.30 -18.36
C ARG A 727 -1.46 19.45 -19.86
N LEU A 728 -0.60 18.79 -20.60
CA LEU A 728 -0.77 18.70 -22.04
C LEU A 728 -1.86 17.67 -22.32
N ASP A 729 -2.90 18.10 -23.05
CA ASP A 729 -3.89 17.17 -23.59
C ASP A 729 -3.26 16.29 -24.69
N GLU A 730 -4.05 15.38 -25.24
CA GLU A 730 -3.59 14.44 -26.27
C GLU A 730 -3.24 15.13 -27.60
N ALA A 731 -3.72 16.37 -27.82
CA ALA A 731 -3.35 17.22 -28.96
C ALA A 731 -2.08 18.06 -28.69
N GLY A 732 -1.49 17.94 -27.50
CA GLY A 732 -0.32 18.72 -27.09
C GLY A 732 -0.66 20.16 -26.69
N ALA A 733 -1.95 20.52 -26.55
CA ALA A 733 -2.35 21.82 -26.06
C ALA A 733 -2.28 21.85 -24.53
N MET A 734 -1.85 22.99 -23.98
CA MET A 734 -1.82 23.19 -22.54
C MET A 734 -3.25 23.36 -22.02
N THR A 735 -3.69 22.41 -21.21
CA THR A 735 -4.95 22.43 -20.47
C THR A 735 -4.66 22.56 -18.98
N TYR A 736 -5.61 23.08 -18.22
CA TYR A 736 -5.49 23.17 -16.76
C TYR A 736 -6.40 22.13 -16.11
N GLU A 737 -5.80 21.18 -15.39
CA GLU A 737 -6.52 20.15 -14.63
C GLU A 737 -6.54 20.56 -13.15
N LEU A 738 -7.73 20.55 -12.52
CA LEU A 738 -7.84 20.77 -11.08
C LEU A 738 -7.32 19.53 -10.36
N ARG A 739 -6.22 19.68 -9.61
CA ARG A 739 -5.60 18.58 -8.86
C ARG A 739 -5.88 18.73 -7.38
N LYS A 740 -6.28 17.63 -6.74
CA LYS A 740 -6.42 17.51 -5.29
C LYS A 740 -5.06 17.32 -4.62
N GLY A 741 -4.83 18.07 -3.55
CA GLY A 741 -3.72 17.97 -2.62
C GLY A 741 -4.00 16.98 -1.48
N PRO A 742 -3.03 16.79 -0.56
CA PRO A 742 -3.10 15.81 0.51
C PRO A 742 -4.32 15.93 1.43
N LEU A 743 -4.75 17.15 1.76
CA LEU A 743 -5.92 17.35 2.63
C LEU A 743 -7.20 16.97 1.89
N ALA A 744 -7.40 17.45 0.65
CA ALA A 744 -8.61 17.13 -0.12
C ALA A 744 -8.77 15.62 -0.37
N LEU A 745 -7.66 14.92 -0.66
CA LEU A 745 -7.67 13.46 -0.83
C LEU A 745 -8.01 12.72 0.47
N LEU A 746 -7.54 13.21 1.62
CA LEU A 746 -7.87 12.60 2.92
C LEU A 746 -9.31 12.93 3.34
N VAL A 747 -9.79 14.12 3.03
CA VAL A 747 -11.19 14.53 3.23
C VAL A 747 -12.12 13.66 2.40
N ASP A 748 -11.85 13.42 1.12
CA ASP A 748 -12.66 12.51 0.30
C ASP A 748 -12.81 11.13 0.96
N LYS A 749 -11.72 10.61 1.54
CA LYS A 749 -11.73 9.33 2.27
C LYS A 749 -12.53 9.42 3.56
N ALA A 750 -12.32 10.46 4.35
CA ALA A 750 -13.03 10.69 5.61
C ALA A 750 -14.54 10.89 5.38
N GLU A 751 -14.95 11.58 4.33
CA GLU A 751 -16.34 11.72 3.91
C GLU A 751 -16.94 10.39 3.46
N SER A 752 -16.13 9.60 2.74
CA SER A 752 -16.52 8.26 2.35
C SER A 752 -16.58 7.29 3.53
N ASP A 753 -16.10 7.62 4.72
CA ASP A 753 -16.10 6.74 5.89
C ASP A 753 -16.28 7.56 7.19
N PRO A 754 -17.49 8.13 7.42
CA PRO A 754 -17.72 9.14 8.44
C PRO A 754 -17.63 8.63 9.88
N THR A 755 -17.62 7.30 10.07
CA THR A 755 -17.55 6.65 11.39
C THR A 755 -16.13 6.40 11.87
N THR A 756 -15.15 6.43 10.96
CA THR A 756 -13.77 6.08 11.27
C THR A 756 -12.87 7.32 11.29
N PRO A 757 -12.03 7.52 12.32
CA PRO A 757 -11.14 8.66 12.38
C PRO A 757 -10.07 8.60 11.27
N HIS A 758 -9.82 9.75 10.65
CA HIS A 758 -8.74 9.96 9.70
C HIS A 758 -7.76 10.97 10.28
N VAL A 759 -6.46 10.71 10.19
CA VAL A 759 -5.45 11.57 10.85
C VAL A 759 -4.55 12.23 9.84
N LEU A 760 -4.51 13.57 9.85
CA LEU A 760 -3.56 14.37 9.12
C LEU A 760 -2.46 14.87 10.07
N LEU A 761 -1.25 14.37 9.89
CA LEU A 761 -0.05 14.87 10.58
C LEU A 761 0.63 15.95 9.72
N ILE A 762 0.74 17.16 10.26
CA ILE A 762 1.42 18.30 9.63
C ILE A 762 2.71 18.58 10.40
N ASP A 763 3.83 18.12 9.87
CA ASP A 763 5.14 18.35 10.44
C ASP A 763 5.67 19.75 10.06
N GLU A 764 6.36 20.41 11.00
CA GLU A 764 6.91 21.75 10.81
C GLU A 764 5.88 22.80 10.36
N ILE A 765 4.69 22.78 10.98
CA ILE A 765 3.53 23.58 10.57
C ILE A 765 3.82 25.09 10.47
N ASN A 766 4.79 25.60 11.24
CA ASN A 766 5.22 27.00 11.23
C ASN A 766 6.17 27.40 10.09
N ARG A 767 6.65 26.46 9.28
CA ARG A 767 7.59 26.77 8.17
C ARG A 767 6.91 27.28 6.90
N ALA A 768 5.58 27.23 6.85
CA ALA A 768 4.79 27.80 5.77
C ALA A 768 3.92 28.97 6.26
N ASN A 769 3.48 29.83 5.34
CA ASN A 769 2.48 30.85 5.64
C ASN A 769 1.10 30.20 5.79
N LEU A 770 0.76 29.83 7.03
CA LEU A 770 -0.45 29.07 7.33
C LEU A 770 -1.76 29.73 6.87
N PRO A 771 -1.99 31.04 7.07
CA PRO A 771 -3.16 31.71 6.49
C PRO A 771 -3.27 31.55 4.98
N ARG A 772 -2.15 31.61 4.26
CA ARG A 772 -2.12 31.41 2.82
C ARG A 772 -2.35 29.95 2.41
N VAL A 773 -1.78 28.99 3.15
CA VAL A 773 -1.91 27.56 2.84
C VAL A 773 -3.32 27.04 3.12
N LEU A 774 -3.94 27.51 4.21
CA LEU A 774 -5.26 27.04 4.63
C LEU A 774 -6.41 27.84 4.00
N GLY A 775 -6.20 29.10 3.61
CA GLY A 775 -7.24 29.91 2.97
C GLY A 775 -8.54 29.93 3.76
N GLU A 776 -9.66 29.65 3.09
CA GLU A 776 -11.00 29.51 3.65
C GLU A 776 -11.15 28.35 4.64
N LEU A 777 -10.27 27.34 4.58
CA LEU A 777 -10.31 26.18 5.49
C LEU A 777 -10.02 26.58 6.93
N LEU A 778 -9.35 27.71 7.16
CA LEU A 778 -9.19 28.30 8.50
C LEU A 778 -10.54 28.55 9.18
N PHE A 779 -11.57 28.95 8.42
CA PHE A 779 -12.91 29.13 8.96
C PHE A 779 -13.49 27.79 9.42
N LEU A 780 -13.37 26.77 8.57
CA LEU A 780 -13.89 25.43 8.85
C LEU A 780 -13.18 24.73 10.03
N LEU A 781 -11.95 25.07 10.36
CA LEU A 781 -11.30 24.52 11.57
C LEU A 781 -12.05 24.93 12.85
N GLU A 782 -12.73 26.08 12.85
CA GLU A 782 -13.52 26.55 13.99
C GLU A 782 -15.00 26.18 13.85
N TYR A 783 -15.53 26.29 12.63
CA TYR A 783 -16.94 26.06 12.31
C TYR A 783 -17.07 24.83 11.39
N ARG A 784 -16.63 23.66 11.85
CA ARG A 784 -16.63 22.41 11.05
C ARG A 784 -18.01 22.01 10.53
N LYS A 785 -19.08 22.45 11.20
CA LYS A 785 -20.47 22.18 10.83
C LYS A 785 -21.03 23.11 9.74
N GLU A 786 -20.29 24.16 9.38
CA GLU A 786 -20.68 25.13 8.36
C GLU A 786 -20.10 24.75 6.98
N PHE A 787 -20.64 25.36 5.94
CA PHE A 787 -20.15 25.22 4.56
C PHE A 787 -19.41 26.47 4.10
N VAL A 788 -18.37 26.28 3.29
CA VAL A 788 -17.70 27.35 2.54
C VAL A 788 -17.63 26.98 1.06
N TYR A 789 -17.69 27.98 0.19
CA TYR A 789 -17.39 27.79 -1.23
C TYR A 789 -15.90 28.01 -1.44
N THR A 790 -15.21 27.00 -1.96
CA THR A 790 -13.75 27.07 -2.09
C THR A 790 -13.34 27.82 -3.35
N THR A 791 -12.11 28.34 -3.34
CA THR A 791 -11.59 29.18 -4.44
C THR A 791 -11.70 28.50 -5.81
N TYR A 792 -11.49 27.19 -5.89
CA TYR A 792 -11.53 26.42 -7.13
C TYR A 792 -12.86 25.69 -7.38
N ARG A 793 -13.80 25.74 -6.42
CA ARG A 793 -15.15 25.15 -6.54
C ARG A 793 -16.22 26.12 -6.02
N PRO A 794 -16.42 27.28 -6.67
CA PRO A 794 -17.38 28.28 -6.21
C PRO A 794 -18.84 27.82 -6.28
N GLU A 795 -19.12 26.73 -6.99
CA GLU A 795 -20.47 26.16 -7.15
C GLU A 795 -20.72 24.96 -6.22
N GLU A 796 -19.70 24.50 -5.49
CA GLU A 796 -19.82 23.33 -4.62
C GLU A 796 -19.51 23.72 -3.17
N PRO A 797 -20.46 23.57 -2.23
CA PRO A 797 -20.19 23.80 -0.83
C PRO A 797 -19.23 22.73 -0.30
N PHE A 798 -18.24 23.17 0.48
CA PHE A 798 -17.24 22.33 1.11
C PHE A 798 -17.33 22.43 2.63
N GLN A 799 -17.12 21.30 3.30
CA GLN A 799 -17.16 21.16 4.74
C GLN A 799 -16.03 20.24 5.19
N LEU A 800 -15.43 20.50 6.36
CA LEU A 800 -14.44 19.59 6.94
C LEU A 800 -15.15 18.45 7.66
N PRO A 801 -14.83 17.17 7.39
CA PRO A 801 -15.45 16.04 8.07
C PRO A 801 -15.15 16.04 9.57
N ASP A 802 -16.14 15.66 10.39
CA ASP A 802 -16.01 15.62 11.86
C ASP A 802 -15.05 14.51 12.35
N ASN A 803 -14.86 13.48 11.53
CA ASN A 803 -13.92 12.38 11.76
C ASN A 803 -12.49 12.67 11.27
N LEU A 804 -12.19 13.89 10.80
CA LEU A 804 -10.83 14.29 10.44
C LEU A 804 -10.10 14.95 11.63
N LEU A 805 -9.08 14.27 12.14
CA LEU A 805 -8.17 14.73 13.18
C LEU A 805 -6.90 15.34 12.57
N ILE A 806 -6.44 16.47 13.10
CA ILE A 806 -5.22 17.15 12.63
C ILE A 806 -4.22 17.29 13.78
N ILE A 807 -3.02 16.75 13.59
CA ILE A 807 -1.92 16.86 14.56
C ILE A 807 -0.82 17.66 13.89
N GLY A 808 -0.44 18.80 14.47
CA GLY A 808 0.66 19.63 14.00
C GLY A 808 1.90 19.49 14.89
N THR A 809 3.10 19.64 14.32
CA THR A 809 4.34 19.82 15.09
C THR A 809 4.96 21.18 14.76
N MET A 810 5.55 21.83 15.77
CA MET A 810 6.10 23.17 15.64
C MET A 810 7.41 23.31 16.44
N ASN A 811 8.50 23.70 15.77
CA ASN A 811 9.74 24.02 16.45
C ASN A 811 9.75 25.46 16.97
N THR A 812 10.05 25.65 18.26
CA THR A 812 10.16 26.96 18.91
C THR A 812 11.59 27.53 18.98
N ALA A 813 12.54 27.02 18.20
CA ALA A 813 13.85 27.67 18.04
C ALA A 813 13.96 28.52 16.77
N ASP A 814 13.16 28.22 15.74
CA ASP A 814 13.18 28.94 14.46
C ASP A 814 12.70 30.39 14.67
N ARG A 815 13.59 31.40 14.52
CA ARG A 815 13.34 32.84 14.82
C ARG A 815 12.04 33.46 14.22
N SER A 816 11.31 32.73 13.36
CA SER A 816 9.96 33.02 12.85
C SER A 816 8.82 32.91 13.90
N ILE A 817 9.09 32.42 15.12
CA ILE A 817 8.06 32.17 16.18
C ILE A 817 7.39 33.43 16.73
N ALA A 818 7.97 34.62 16.53
CA ALA A 818 7.40 35.84 17.08
C ALA A 818 5.98 36.16 16.56
N MET A 819 5.52 35.52 15.47
CA MET A 819 4.13 35.63 15.02
C MET A 819 3.57 34.30 14.51
N VAL A 820 3.27 33.35 15.42
CA VAL A 820 2.14 32.46 15.14
C VAL A 820 0.89 33.33 15.18
N ASP A 821 0.18 33.42 14.06
CA ASP A 821 -1.04 34.23 13.95
C ASP A 821 -2.00 33.92 15.10
N SER A 822 -2.49 34.97 15.77
CA SER A 822 -3.52 34.90 16.80
C SER A 822 -4.72 34.04 16.37
N ALA A 823 -5.01 34.05 15.06
CA ALA A 823 -6.10 33.29 14.47
C ALA A 823 -5.86 31.76 14.50
N LEU A 824 -4.62 31.29 14.54
CA LEU A 824 -4.29 29.87 14.68
C LEU A 824 -4.35 29.42 16.15
N ARG A 825 -3.88 30.28 17.07
CA ARG A 825 -3.97 30.02 18.51
C ARG A 825 -5.41 29.85 19.00
N ARG A 826 -6.38 30.45 18.32
CA ARG A 826 -7.81 30.25 18.61
C ARG A 826 -8.35 28.89 18.14
N ARG A 827 -7.73 28.28 17.12
CA ARG A 827 -8.28 27.13 16.37
C ARG A 827 -7.64 25.81 16.75
N PHE A 828 -6.41 25.81 17.27
CA PHE A 828 -5.70 24.62 17.73
C PHE A 828 -5.47 24.65 19.24
N HIS A 829 -5.49 23.49 19.90
CA HIS A 829 -4.89 23.37 21.22
C HIS A 829 -3.37 23.25 21.10
N PHE A 830 -2.63 24.05 21.85
CA PHE A 830 -1.17 24.07 21.85
C PHE A 830 -0.66 23.31 23.06
N ILE A 831 0.09 22.23 22.81
CA ILE A 831 0.60 21.32 23.84
C ILE A 831 2.13 21.45 23.91
N PRO A 832 2.69 21.87 25.06
CA PRO A 832 4.11 22.15 25.20
C PRO A 832 4.95 20.86 25.34
N PHE A 833 6.05 20.80 24.60
CA PHE A 833 7.05 19.73 24.65
C PHE A 833 8.38 20.33 25.12
N MET A 834 8.47 20.63 26.43
CA MET A 834 9.66 21.20 27.07
C MET A 834 10.46 20.09 27.78
N PRO A 835 11.81 20.02 27.63
CA PRO A 835 12.60 18.93 28.23
C PRO A 835 12.51 18.79 29.76
N HIS A 836 12.13 19.85 30.50
CA HIS A 836 12.12 19.87 31.97
C HIS A 836 10.75 20.08 32.61
N ASP A 837 9.69 20.15 31.80
CA ASP A 837 8.36 20.51 32.30
C ASP A 837 7.31 19.55 31.75
N GLY A 838 6.24 19.40 32.53
CA GLY A 838 5.10 18.55 32.21
C GLY A 838 5.49 17.12 31.81
N PRO A 839 4.95 16.60 30.70
CA PRO A 839 4.98 15.16 30.38
C PRO A 839 6.35 14.62 29.96
N LEU A 840 7.30 15.50 29.60
CA LEU A 840 8.64 15.09 29.15
C LEU A 840 9.67 15.07 30.28
N SER A 841 9.28 15.48 31.49
CA SER A 841 10.16 15.47 32.65
C SER A 841 10.69 14.07 32.95
N GLY A 842 12.01 13.94 33.04
CA GLY A 842 12.70 12.70 33.36
C GLY A 842 12.74 11.65 32.23
N VAL A 843 12.23 11.95 31.03
CA VAL A 843 12.25 10.99 29.89
C VAL A 843 13.67 10.50 29.57
N LEU A 844 14.66 11.40 29.53
CA LEU A 844 16.05 11.02 29.28
C LEU A 844 16.61 10.11 30.37
N HIS A 845 16.29 10.40 31.64
CA HIS A 845 16.73 9.59 32.77
C HIS A 845 16.13 8.18 32.69
N LYS A 846 14.80 8.08 32.48
CA LYS A 846 14.10 6.80 32.30
C LYS A 846 14.66 6.00 31.12
N TYR A 847 14.98 6.67 30.02
CA TYR A 847 15.55 6.02 28.84
C TYR A 847 16.93 5.43 29.14
N LEU A 848 17.83 6.23 29.72
CA LEU A 848 19.18 5.78 30.04
C LEU A 848 19.17 4.67 31.09
N ASP A 849 18.32 4.78 32.11
CA ASP A 849 18.14 3.73 33.13
C ASP A 849 17.65 2.41 32.52
N LYS A 850 16.65 2.48 31.64
CA LYS A 850 16.09 1.30 30.94
C LYS A 850 17.08 0.63 29.98
N HIS A 851 18.09 1.34 29.49
CA HIS A 851 19.06 0.86 28.50
C HIS A 851 20.48 0.75 29.06
N ASP A 852 20.66 0.68 30.38
CA ASP A 852 21.96 0.57 31.06
C ASP A 852 22.97 1.66 30.64
N GLY A 853 22.46 2.84 30.29
CA GLY A 853 23.24 4.00 29.87
C GLY A 853 23.67 4.91 31.03
N PRO A 854 24.54 5.91 30.77
CA PRO A 854 25.07 6.79 31.81
C PRO A 854 24.02 7.80 32.33
N THR A 855 23.24 7.43 33.34
CA THR A 855 22.12 8.25 33.88
C THR A 855 22.53 9.64 34.38
N TRP A 856 23.80 9.85 34.76
CA TRP A 856 24.35 11.16 35.14
C TRP A 856 24.27 12.20 34.00
N VAL A 857 24.25 11.76 32.74
CA VAL A 857 24.09 12.64 31.57
C VAL A 857 22.74 13.37 31.62
N ALA A 858 21.68 12.73 32.13
CA ALA A 858 20.39 13.40 32.31
C ALA A 858 20.50 14.58 33.28
N GLY A 859 21.27 14.43 34.37
CA GLY A 859 21.56 15.51 35.32
C GLY A 859 22.36 16.65 34.69
N LEU A 860 23.39 16.33 33.90
CA LEU A 860 24.18 17.31 33.17
C LEU A 860 23.33 18.14 32.19
N VAL A 861 22.51 17.47 31.37
CA VAL A 861 21.63 18.15 30.40
C VAL A 861 20.61 19.04 31.11
N ASN A 862 20.07 18.59 32.25
CA ASN A 862 19.17 19.40 33.07
C ASN A 862 19.83 20.67 33.58
N ALA A 863 21.04 20.57 34.13
CA ALA A 863 21.76 21.73 34.66
C ALA A 863 22.10 22.75 33.56
N VAL A 864 22.54 22.26 32.39
CA VAL A 864 22.85 23.12 31.24
C VAL A 864 21.60 23.83 30.72
N ASN A 865 20.48 23.11 30.60
CA ASN A 865 19.23 23.71 30.12
C ASN A 865 18.62 24.72 31.10
N GLU A 866 18.79 24.52 32.42
CA GLU A 866 18.39 25.52 33.41
C GLU A 866 19.23 26.79 33.28
N ARG A 867 20.53 26.64 33.08
CA ARG A 867 21.43 27.78 32.80
C ARG A 867 21.02 28.50 31.52
N LEU A 868 20.76 27.78 30.43
CA LEU A 868 20.28 28.37 29.17
C LEU A 868 18.94 29.10 29.36
N ARG A 869 18.01 28.55 30.15
CA ARG A 869 16.71 29.19 30.46
C ARG A 869 16.88 30.54 31.13
N VAL A 870 17.82 30.65 32.08
CA VAL A 870 18.14 31.90 32.79
C VAL A 870 18.79 32.92 31.85
N GLU A 871 19.82 32.50 31.09
CA GLU A 871 20.61 33.38 30.21
C GLU A 871 19.82 33.89 29.00
N LEU A 872 18.95 33.05 28.44
CA LEU A 872 18.12 33.34 27.27
C LEU A 872 16.72 33.84 27.63
N LYS A 873 16.39 33.93 28.93
CA LYS A 873 15.11 34.44 29.47
C LYS A 873 13.88 33.72 28.90
N GLY A 874 13.92 32.40 28.74
CA GLY A 874 12.78 31.63 28.26
C GLY A 874 13.05 30.15 28.05
N PRO A 875 12.00 29.30 27.95
CA PRO A 875 12.12 27.85 27.85
C PRO A 875 12.30 27.32 26.41
N HIS A 876 12.15 28.18 25.40
CA HIS A 876 12.00 27.75 24.00
C HIS A 876 13.29 27.40 23.25
N LEU A 877 14.44 27.64 23.88
CA LEU A 877 15.78 27.47 23.30
C LEU A 877 16.62 26.39 24.03
N GLN A 878 15.95 25.48 24.75
CA GLN A 878 16.61 24.39 25.48
C GLN A 878 17.07 23.25 24.56
N ILE A 879 18.03 22.46 25.04
CA ILE A 879 18.57 21.28 24.38
C ILE A 879 17.57 20.12 24.52
N GLY A 880 17.19 19.53 23.40
CA GLY A 880 16.33 18.36 23.36
C GLY A 880 17.02 17.08 23.83
N HIS A 881 16.27 16.23 24.53
CA HIS A 881 16.79 14.95 25.05
C HIS A 881 17.13 13.92 23.96
N SER A 882 16.56 14.03 22.74
CA SER A 882 16.75 13.04 21.68
C SER A 882 18.20 12.92 21.20
N HIS A 883 19.02 13.95 21.38
CA HIS A 883 20.45 13.90 21.06
C HIS A 883 21.19 12.82 21.88
N PHE A 884 20.70 12.53 23.08
CA PHE A 884 21.35 11.65 24.06
C PHE A 884 20.64 10.31 24.23
N MET A 885 19.48 10.10 23.59
CA MET A 885 18.76 8.82 23.62
C MET A 885 19.39 7.82 22.65
N ARG A 886 20.55 7.26 23.01
CA ARG A 886 21.28 6.27 22.23
C ARG A 886 21.73 5.10 23.09
N THR A 887 21.75 3.89 22.54
CA THR A 887 22.22 2.68 23.23
C THR A 887 23.74 2.57 23.26
N ASP A 888 24.46 3.26 22.36
CA ASP A 888 25.92 3.32 22.28
C ASP A 888 26.52 4.55 22.98
N LEU A 889 25.80 5.16 23.94
CA LEU A 889 26.23 6.41 24.57
C LEU A 889 27.38 6.18 25.56
N ASP A 890 28.61 6.36 25.08
CA ASP A 890 29.83 6.41 25.90
C ASP A 890 30.41 7.83 25.99
N ALA A 891 31.54 7.99 26.70
CA ALA A 891 32.19 9.30 26.88
C ALA A 891 32.67 9.92 25.57
N ALA A 892 33.14 9.12 24.60
CA ALA A 892 33.64 9.61 23.32
C ALA A 892 32.47 10.06 22.41
N VAL A 893 31.39 9.28 22.38
CA VAL A 893 30.15 9.62 21.67
C VAL A 893 29.51 10.86 22.28
N LEU A 894 29.44 10.96 23.62
CA LEU A 894 28.92 12.13 24.32
C LEU A 894 29.73 13.40 24.00
N GLN A 895 31.06 13.32 24.02
CA GLN A 895 31.92 14.45 23.63
C GLN A 895 31.67 14.87 22.18
N ARG A 896 31.48 13.92 21.26
CA ARG A 896 31.18 14.21 19.85
C ARG A 896 29.82 14.90 19.70
N ILE A 897 28.78 14.38 20.37
CA ILE A 897 27.45 15.00 20.39
C ILE A 897 27.53 16.43 20.91
N TRP A 898 28.28 16.63 22.00
CA TRP A 898 28.43 17.96 22.58
C TRP A 898 29.16 18.91 21.65
N THR A 899 30.32 18.50 21.14
CA THR A 899 31.22 19.35 20.33
C THR A 899 30.61 19.74 18.99
N TYR A 900 29.92 18.82 18.32
CA TYR A 900 29.48 19.03 16.93
C TYR A 900 27.97 19.20 16.77
N GLY A 901 27.17 18.87 17.79
CA GLY A 901 25.71 19.00 17.75
C GLY A 901 25.19 20.09 18.70
N VAL A 902 25.51 19.96 19.99
CA VAL A 902 24.94 20.82 21.04
C VAL A 902 25.63 22.18 21.11
N TYR A 903 26.97 22.21 21.15
CA TYR A 903 27.73 23.46 21.29
C TYR A 903 27.48 24.42 20.12
N PRO A 904 27.46 23.99 18.84
CA PRO A 904 27.14 24.90 17.72
C PRO A 904 25.71 25.48 17.81
N MET A 905 24.75 24.72 18.35
CA MET A 905 23.40 25.23 18.59
C MET A 905 23.39 26.33 19.65
N ILE A 906 24.12 26.13 20.76
CA ILE A 906 24.27 27.14 21.82
C ILE A 906 25.03 28.37 21.29
N GLU A 907 26.03 28.16 20.45
CA GLU A 907 26.80 29.23 19.79
C GLU A 907 25.91 30.15 18.96
N ASP A 908 25.00 29.60 18.16
CA ASP A 908 24.04 30.40 17.37
C ASP A 908 23.04 31.18 18.26
N GLN A 909 22.66 30.62 19.40
CA GLN A 909 21.74 31.25 20.35
C GLN A 909 22.39 32.38 21.17
N LEU A 910 23.66 32.21 21.53
CA LEU A 910 24.44 33.15 22.35
C LEU A 910 25.45 33.95 21.52
N TYR A 911 25.21 34.07 20.21
CA TYR A 911 26.06 34.81 19.28
C TYR A 911 26.45 36.20 19.84
N GLY A 912 27.75 36.48 19.88
CA GLY A 912 28.31 37.72 20.43
C GLY A 912 28.49 37.74 21.96
N ARG A 913 28.29 36.63 22.68
CA ARG A 913 28.55 36.49 24.13
C ARG A 913 29.68 35.48 24.42
N GLU A 914 30.87 35.74 23.91
CA GLU A 914 32.03 34.82 23.98
C GLU A 914 32.38 34.36 25.40
N GLY A 915 32.41 35.28 26.38
CA GLY A 915 32.72 34.92 27.77
C GLY A 915 31.68 33.99 28.43
N LEU A 916 30.45 33.96 27.91
CA LEU A 916 29.43 33.01 28.35
C LEU A 916 29.56 31.69 27.58
N LEU A 917 29.90 31.73 26.28
CA LEU A 917 30.12 30.53 25.45
C LEU A 917 31.24 29.63 25.97
N GLU A 918 32.33 30.19 26.49
CA GLU A 918 33.44 29.42 27.08
C GLU A 918 32.97 28.47 28.21
N THR A 919 31.90 28.86 28.91
CA THR A 919 31.32 28.07 30.01
C THR A 919 30.48 26.88 29.54
N PHE A 920 30.13 26.81 28.25
CA PHE A 920 29.36 25.73 27.64
C PHE A 920 30.21 24.76 26.80
N THR A 921 31.53 24.94 26.76
CA THR A 921 32.44 23.98 26.11
C THR A 921 32.38 22.62 26.81
N TRP A 922 32.68 21.54 26.08
CA TRP A 922 32.64 20.17 26.64
C TRP A 922 33.47 20.06 27.93
N SER A 923 34.69 20.60 27.92
CA SER A 923 35.59 20.56 29.08
C SER A 923 35.03 21.31 30.30
N SER A 924 34.42 22.48 30.09
CA SER A 924 33.80 23.26 31.18
C SER A 924 32.57 22.55 31.75
N VAL A 925 31.67 22.06 30.87
CA VAL A 925 30.44 21.40 31.29
C VAL A 925 30.73 20.08 32.01
N LEU A 926 31.69 19.30 31.54
CA LEU A 926 32.09 18.04 32.20
C LEU A 926 32.75 18.31 33.56
N LYS A 927 33.53 19.39 33.69
CA LYS A 927 34.12 19.80 34.96
C LYS A 927 33.04 20.17 35.98
N ASP A 928 32.05 20.96 35.57
CA ASP A 928 31.03 21.50 36.46
C ASP A 928 29.95 20.46 36.83
N TYR A 929 29.60 19.56 35.90
CA TYR A 929 28.43 18.68 36.01
C TYR A 929 28.70 17.19 35.75
N GLY A 930 29.95 16.80 35.55
CA GLY A 930 30.34 15.40 35.33
C GLY A 930 30.34 14.55 36.61
N PRO A 931 30.58 13.23 36.50
CA PRO A 931 30.52 12.27 37.60
C PRO A 931 31.55 12.50 38.73
N GLY A 932 32.48 13.44 38.57
CA GLY A 932 33.46 13.86 39.58
C GLY A 932 33.17 15.19 40.29
N SER A 933 32.15 15.96 39.88
CA SER A 933 31.93 17.31 40.46
C SER A 933 31.37 17.29 41.89
N ALA A 934 30.60 16.25 42.25
CA ALA A 934 30.15 16.02 43.63
C ALA A 934 31.29 15.65 44.58
N ALA A 935 32.22 14.80 44.15
CA ALA A 935 33.40 14.41 44.94
C ALA A 935 34.39 15.57 45.15
N ALA A 936 34.52 16.47 44.17
CA ALA A 936 35.34 17.68 44.25
C ALA A 936 34.73 18.77 45.15
N ALA A 937 33.39 18.86 45.22
CA ALA A 937 32.70 19.78 46.14
C ALA A 937 32.82 19.34 47.60
N GLU A 938 32.79 18.02 47.88
CA GLU A 938 33.03 17.49 49.24
C GLU A 938 34.50 17.65 49.66
N THR A 939 35.48 17.42 48.79
CA THR A 939 36.90 17.67 49.11
C THR A 939 37.22 19.17 49.25
N SER A 940 36.53 20.05 48.52
CA SER A 940 36.63 21.51 48.68
C SER A 940 36.04 21.98 50.02
N ALA A 941 34.89 21.44 50.42
CA ALA A 941 34.26 21.77 51.70
C ALA A 941 35.04 21.19 52.89
N GLU A 942 35.62 19.99 52.77
CA GLU A 942 36.54 19.44 53.77
C GLU A 942 37.86 20.21 53.82
N ALA A 943 38.41 20.66 52.69
CA ALA A 943 39.62 21.49 52.65
C ALA A 943 39.39 22.91 53.21
N GLU A 944 38.22 23.52 52.98
CA GLU A 944 37.84 24.79 53.63
C GLU A 944 37.55 24.60 55.12
N ALA A 945 36.94 23.48 55.54
CA ALA A 945 36.75 23.17 56.95
C ALA A 945 38.08 22.91 57.69
N LEU A 946 39.05 22.23 57.05
CA LEU A 946 40.40 22.02 57.57
C LEU A 946 41.23 23.31 57.58
N ALA A 947 41.04 24.22 56.62
CA ALA A 947 41.74 25.51 56.58
C ALA A 947 41.22 26.52 57.63
N ILE A 948 39.97 26.37 58.10
CA ILE A 948 39.41 27.19 59.18
C ILE A 948 39.89 26.71 60.56
N ASP A 949 40.17 25.41 60.73
CA ASP A 949 40.69 24.86 61.99
C ASP A 949 42.20 25.16 62.20
N ASP A 950 42.98 25.23 61.12
CA ASP A 950 44.42 25.54 61.16
C ASP A 950 44.74 27.05 61.36
N GLN A 951 43.71 27.90 61.42
CA GLN A 951 43.82 29.32 61.86
C GLN A 951 43.33 29.57 63.30
N ALA A 952 42.90 28.53 64.02
CA ALA A 952 42.38 28.63 65.38
C ALA A 952 43.29 28.01 66.47
N HIS A 953 44.55 27.67 66.15
CA HIS A 953 45.54 27.18 67.12
C HIS A 953 46.88 27.94 67.11
#